data_AF-A0A2W5T8W8-F1
#
_entry.id   AF-A0A2W5T8W8-F1
#
_cell.length_a   1.000
_cell.length_b   1.000
_cell.length_c   1.000
_cell.angle_alpha   90.00
_cell.angle_beta   90.00
_cell.angle_gamma   90.00
#
_symmetry.space_group_name_H-M   'P 1'
#
loop_
_entity.id
_entity.type
_entity.pdbx_description
1 polymer ?
#
loop_
_entity_poly.entity_id
_entity_poly.type
_entity_poly.pdbx_seq_one_letter_code
_entity_poly.pdbx_strand_id
1 'polypeptide(L)'
;MRTNSIVALIVALSFSAFAAPKAQDREALRKTMESVISTSTLNKARVGVQVRSLDDGSIVFSRDADELLNPASNVKLFTAAAALARLGPEYRFETEFLTDNEFKDGKAKVLYIRGRGDPSITTERLYGMIAELVHAGLKEVQDIVVDDTWFDSERQPPGFDQEYGDKAYLAPTGALSLNWNTIGVYLRPADAAGGKATVEVEPPSDYFVVESTVSTGNKTQRRFTVSSSVDKDRVRQKIVADGVVPEEKGTWSVWKKIDQPALYFGFTAKALLQQRGVKVKGRLRQGTTPNYGVKMLHVAQSDTLDIVLKKLNKNSSNFVAEQLIKTLGAEGRGVPGSHAKGIDVVEDFLERDVGIPRGSYVMKNGSGLNDTNRFSAGQTNRLLVHMMERFTVMPEYLSSVGIAGKDGTLKYRFEGSDAVGRLRAKTGTLETVSALSGYVQSVGGERFVFSIMVNDFSGRAGTVVPNIDALGAAVAASGSTGGPSAAVAALTPASVVGPFEELKKRLQTYVGLAQKGEKRNVALLRTAWRSEKDPAVRAIIADALYQSDPREGASVRVLLDSALASEDVYGRIKKASLEAGFDLPVLPSLVELAAAGNVDAAARLFDFVKFDRADERSSAWLAEQLAVVATDAPQELLLALKSAPEADRGLIIDSLVRGMVKAGQPDAPFWNVLRQNEGAADPSMVTFVKNLETTLSMKIAEAKAPGAVPPPEPASAAPQTAPGG
;
A
#
# COMPACT_ATOMS: atom_id res chain seq x y z
N MET A 1 -7.64 67.30 -65.73
CA MET A 1 -6.45 66.66 -66.32
C MET A 1 -5.56 66.18 -65.18
N ARG A 2 -5.20 64.87 -65.17
CA ARG A 2 -4.04 64.25 -64.49
C ARG A 2 -4.01 64.30 -62.95
N THR A 3 -3.57 63.31 -62.16
CA THR A 3 -3.36 61.84 -62.15
C THR A 3 -2.63 61.54 -60.81
N ASN A 4 -2.77 60.32 -60.25
CA ASN A 4 -1.89 59.64 -59.26
C ASN A 4 -2.06 60.04 -57.77
N SER A 5 -1.96 59.17 -56.74
CA SER A 5 -1.85 57.71 -56.59
C SER A 5 -2.04 57.37 -55.09
N ILE A 6 -2.69 56.22 -54.82
CA ILE A 6 -2.47 55.21 -53.75
C ILE A 6 -1.68 55.64 -52.49
N VAL A 7 -2.29 55.52 -51.28
CA VAL A 7 -1.83 54.63 -50.18
C VAL A 7 -3.01 54.30 -49.26
N ALA A 8 -3.51 53.06 -49.30
CA ALA A 8 -4.28 52.46 -48.22
C ALA A 8 -3.29 51.75 -47.28
N LEU A 9 -3.09 52.28 -46.07
CA LEU A 9 -2.26 51.64 -45.07
C LEU A 9 -3.15 50.74 -44.20
N ILE A 10 -3.03 49.43 -44.43
CA ILE A 10 -3.60 48.37 -43.61
C ILE A 10 -2.90 48.39 -42.25
N VAL A 11 -3.62 48.77 -41.18
CA VAL A 11 -3.21 48.51 -39.80
C VAL A 11 -3.65 47.09 -39.45
N ALA A 12 -2.85 46.11 -39.89
CA ALA A 12 -2.88 44.75 -39.38
C ALA A 12 -1.67 44.59 -38.44
N LEU A 13 -1.72 45.22 -37.27
CA LEU A 13 -0.74 45.03 -36.21
C LEU A 13 -1.12 43.78 -35.39
N SER A 14 -0.64 42.64 -35.88
CA SER A 14 0.00 41.56 -35.12
C SER A 14 -0.45 41.34 -33.66
N PHE A 15 -1.57 40.65 -33.48
CA PHE A 15 -1.97 40.06 -32.18
C PHE A 15 -1.31 38.68 -31.90
N SER A 16 -0.22 38.32 -32.58
CA SER A 16 0.33 36.95 -32.56
C SER A 16 1.47 36.69 -31.57
N ALA A 17 1.84 37.62 -30.70
CA ALA A 17 3.09 37.50 -29.92
C ALA A 17 2.98 36.83 -28.53
N PHE A 18 1.79 36.50 -28.02
CA PHE A 18 1.65 35.86 -26.69
C PHE A 18 1.34 34.35 -26.70
N ALA A 19 1.12 33.74 -27.87
CA ALA A 19 0.76 32.31 -27.99
C ALA A 19 1.96 31.35 -28.19
N ALA A 20 3.11 31.85 -28.64
CA ALA A 20 4.26 31.01 -28.98
C ALA A 20 4.91 30.23 -27.81
N PRO A 21 5.05 30.78 -26.58
CA PRO A 21 5.70 30.07 -25.47
C PRO A 21 4.92 28.81 -25.05
N LYS A 22 3.59 28.92 -24.94
CA LYS A 22 2.72 27.83 -24.47
C LYS A 22 2.73 26.62 -25.43
N ALA A 23 2.73 26.87 -26.74
CA ALA A 23 2.77 25.80 -27.74
C ALA A 23 4.12 25.05 -27.71
N GLN A 24 5.23 25.78 -27.54
CA GLN A 24 6.56 25.21 -27.41
C GLN A 24 6.71 24.37 -26.13
N ASP A 25 6.19 24.86 -25.00
CA ASP A 25 6.23 24.15 -23.72
C ASP A 25 5.43 22.82 -23.77
N ARG A 26 4.26 22.84 -24.43
CA ARG A 26 3.43 21.64 -24.63
C ARG A 26 4.09 20.63 -25.55
N GLU A 27 4.77 21.08 -26.60
CA GLU A 27 5.55 20.20 -27.48
C GLU A 27 6.74 19.58 -26.74
N ALA A 28 7.45 20.35 -25.92
CA ALA A 28 8.53 19.84 -25.08
C ALA A 28 8.02 18.79 -24.08
N LEU A 29 6.87 19.06 -23.44
CA LEU A 29 6.22 18.10 -22.55
C LEU A 29 5.88 16.80 -23.27
N ARG A 30 5.26 16.88 -24.46
CA ARG A 30 4.92 15.70 -25.26
C ARG A 30 6.14 14.83 -25.55
N LYS A 31 7.21 15.43 -26.07
CA LYS A 31 8.47 14.72 -26.37
C LYS A 31 9.09 14.08 -25.13
N THR A 32 9.10 14.78 -24.01
CA THR A 32 9.63 14.23 -22.75
C THR A 32 8.80 13.04 -22.27
N MET A 33 7.46 13.13 -22.32
CA MET A 33 6.58 12.03 -21.91
C MET A 33 6.75 10.81 -22.82
N GLU A 34 6.80 11.00 -24.13
CA GLU A 34 7.11 9.94 -25.10
C GLU A 34 8.45 9.27 -24.79
N SER A 35 9.50 10.06 -24.56
CA SER A 35 10.83 9.53 -24.24
C SER A 35 10.81 8.69 -22.97
N VAL A 36 10.22 9.19 -21.87
CA VAL A 36 10.16 8.43 -20.60
C VAL A 36 9.43 7.11 -20.80
N ILE A 37 8.32 7.10 -21.56
CA ILE A 37 7.57 5.87 -21.82
C ILE A 37 8.38 4.90 -22.69
N SER A 38 9.10 5.39 -23.70
CA SER A 38 9.84 4.52 -24.64
C SER A 38 11.18 3.99 -24.11
N THR A 39 11.87 4.75 -23.25
CA THR A 39 13.25 4.42 -22.81
C THR A 39 13.34 3.79 -21.43
N SER A 40 12.23 3.71 -20.69
CA SER A 40 12.19 3.15 -19.34
C SER A 40 11.58 1.75 -19.31
N THR A 41 11.42 1.18 -18.12
CA THR A 41 10.71 -0.07 -17.87
C THR A 41 9.24 -0.04 -18.30
N LEU A 42 8.68 1.15 -18.55
CA LEU A 42 7.32 1.33 -19.03
C LEU A 42 7.08 0.77 -20.44
N ASN A 43 8.13 0.66 -21.28
CA ASN A 43 7.98 0.19 -22.66
C ASN A 43 7.60 -1.30 -22.79
N LYS A 44 7.72 -2.05 -21.69
CA LYS A 44 7.32 -3.47 -21.57
C LYS A 44 5.96 -3.65 -20.90
N ALA A 45 5.28 -2.55 -20.56
CA ALA A 45 4.02 -2.54 -19.84
C ALA A 45 2.91 -1.96 -20.74
N ARG A 46 1.65 -2.16 -20.33
CA ARG A 46 0.51 -1.45 -20.92
C ARG A 46 0.36 -0.10 -20.22
N VAL A 47 0.36 0.98 -20.99
CA VAL A 47 0.52 2.35 -20.47
C VAL A 47 -0.55 3.27 -21.05
N GLY A 48 -1.58 3.55 -20.24
CA GLY A 48 -2.63 4.53 -20.57
C GLY A 48 -2.32 5.87 -19.93
N VAL A 49 -2.25 6.94 -20.74
CA VAL A 49 -1.95 8.30 -20.26
C VAL A 49 -2.85 9.32 -20.95
N GLN A 50 -3.40 10.25 -20.17
CA GLN A 50 -4.05 11.45 -20.70
C GLN A 50 -3.73 12.67 -19.85
N VAL A 51 -3.25 13.74 -20.50
CA VAL A 51 -3.00 15.06 -19.91
C VAL A 51 -3.86 16.09 -20.64
N ARG A 52 -4.66 16.84 -19.89
CA ARG A 52 -5.56 17.87 -20.40
C ARG A 52 -5.27 19.20 -19.71
N SER A 53 -5.24 20.29 -20.47
CA SER A 53 -5.24 21.64 -19.92
C SER A 53 -6.60 21.98 -19.34
N LEU A 54 -6.63 22.46 -18.09
CA LEU A 54 -7.82 23.03 -17.46
C LEU A 54 -8.08 24.48 -17.89
N ASP A 55 -7.12 25.12 -18.56
CA ASP A 55 -7.25 26.54 -18.94
C ASP A 55 -7.94 26.72 -20.30
N ASP A 56 -7.76 25.77 -21.23
CA ASP A 56 -8.39 25.80 -22.56
C ASP A 56 -9.03 24.46 -22.99
N GLY A 57 -9.05 23.46 -22.11
CA GLY A 57 -9.70 22.18 -22.34
C GLY A 57 -8.98 21.23 -23.31
N SER A 58 -7.87 21.65 -23.91
CA SER A 58 -7.16 20.86 -24.92
C SER A 58 -6.43 19.65 -24.32
N ILE A 59 -6.41 18.54 -25.07
CA ILE A 59 -5.62 17.37 -24.73
C ILE A 59 -4.18 17.63 -25.18
N VAL A 60 -3.28 17.74 -24.21
CA VAL A 60 -1.86 18.07 -24.44
C VAL A 60 -1.06 16.81 -24.76
N PHE A 61 -1.37 15.71 -24.07
CA PHE A 61 -0.77 14.40 -24.28
C PHE A 61 -1.81 13.30 -24.16
N SER A 62 -1.75 12.31 -25.04
CA SER A 62 -2.63 11.14 -25.02
C SER A 62 -1.89 9.93 -25.57
N ARG A 63 -1.92 8.83 -24.83
CA ARG A 63 -1.40 7.53 -25.24
C ARG A 63 -2.31 6.46 -24.68
N ASP A 64 -2.85 5.60 -25.55
CA ASP A 64 -3.72 4.47 -25.18
C ASP A 64 -4.81 4.87 -24.16
N ALA A 65 -5.32 6.11 -24.27
CA ALA A 65 -6.12 6.73 -23.22
C ALA A 65 -7.50 6.09 -23.04
N ASP A 66 -7.99 5.40 -24.07
CA ASP A 66 -9.26 4.68 -24.05
C ASP A 66 -9.10 3.20 -23.69
N GLU A 67 -7.87 2.73 -23.49
CA GLU A 67 -7.60 1.36 -23.08
C GLU A 67 -8.12 1.10 -21.66
N LEU A 68 -8.87 0.01 -21.50
CA LEU A 68 -9.35 -0.44 -20.19
C LEU A 68 -8.24 -1.14 -19.42
N LEU A 69 -7.82 -0.51 -18.34
CA LEU A 69 -6.74 -0.94 -17.45
C LEU A 69 -7.26 -1.12 -16.03
N ASN A 70 -6.60 -1.93 -15.22
CA ASN A 70 -6.82 -1.94 -13.79
C ASN A 70 -6.29 -0.61 -13.20
N PRO A 71 -7.15 0.22 -12.58
CA PRO A 71 -6.74 1.51 -12.04
C PRO A 71 -6.16 1.42 -10.62
N ALA A 72 -6.13 0.23 -10.00
CA ALA A 72 -5.84 0.06 -8.58
C ALA A 72 -6.63 1.06 -7.71
N SER A 73 -6.01 1.63 -6.67
CA SER A 73 -6.67 2.60 -5.78
C SER A 73 -7.13 3.92 -6.44
N ASN A 74 -6.92 4.15 -7.74
CA ASN A 74 -7.57 5.27 -8.42
C ASN A 74 -9.08 5.06 -8.59
N VAL A 75 -9.64 3.85 -8.39
CA VAL A 75 -11.12 3.66 -8.25
C VAL A 75 -11.69 4.56 -7.14
N LYS A 76 -10.93 4.80 -6.07
CA LYS A 76 -11.37 5.65 -4.95
C LYS A 76 -11.69 7.08 -5.38
N LEU A 77 -11.13 7.56 -6.50
CA LEU A 77 -11.51 8.85 -7.09
C LEU A 77 -12.97 8.86 -7.53
N PHE A 78 -13.45 7.76 -8.13
CA PHE A 78 -14.84 7.57 -8.56
C PHE A 78 -15.78 7.42 -7.36
N THR A 79 -15.39 6.58 -6.39
CA THR A 79 -16.13 6.39 -5.13
C THR A 79 -16.28 7.72 -4.38
N ALA A 80 -15.21 8.50 -4.23
CA ALA A 80 -15.23 9.79 -3.55
C ALA A 80 -16.09 10.83 -4.29
N ALA A 81 -16.02 10.86 -5.62
CA ALA A 81 -16.79 11.78 -6.44
C ALA A 81 -18.29 11.50 -6.32
N ALA A 82 -18.70 10.24 -6.45
CA ALA A 82 -20.08 9.82 -6.30
C ALA A 82 -20.60 10.10 -4.87
N ALA A 83 -19.79 9.82 -3.85
CA ALA A 83 -20.12 10.12 -2.45
C ALA A 83 -20.40 11.61 -2.24
N LEU A 84 -19.51 12.50 -2.68
CA LEU A 84 -19.75 13.96 -2.59
C LEU A 84 -20.98 14.39 -3.38
N ALA A 85 -21.16 13.87 -4.60
CA ALA A 85 -22.23 14.27 -5.48
C ALA A 85 -23.62 13.84 -4.99
N ARG A 86 -23.72 12.76 -4.22
CA ARG A 86 -24.99 12.17 -3.77
C ARG A 86 -25.30 12.45 -2.31
N LEU A 87 -24.29 12.51 -1.44
CA LEU A 87 -24.48 12.71 0.00
C LEU A 87 -24.22 14.16 0.44
N GLY A 88 -23.38 14.91 -0.27
CA GLY A 88 -22.93 16.24 0.12
C GLY A 88 -21.75 16.24 1.10
N PRO A 89 -20.89 17.28 1.08
CA PRO A 89 -19.71 17.35 1.95
C PRO A 89 -20.03 17.39 3.45
N GLU A 90 -21.22 17.87 3.82
CA GLU A 90 -21.72 18.00 5.18
C GLU A 90 -22.28 16.70 5.78
N TYR A 91 -22.45 15.65 4.96
CA TYR A 91 -23.01 14.38 5.39
C TYR A 91 -22.25 13.82 6.60
N ARG A 92 -23.01 13.30 7.57
CA ARG A 92 -22.48 12.63 8.75
C ARG A 92 -23.15 11.27 8.90
N PHE A 93 -22.34 10.28 9.23
CA PHE A 93 -22.81 8.95 9.59
C PHE A 93 -23.32 9.00 11.03
N GLU A 94 -24.35 8.20 11.32
CA GLU A 94 -24.94 8.12 12.64
C GLU A 94 -24.67 6.77 13.31
N THR A 95 -24.48 6.81 14.62
CA THR A 95 -24.51 5.63 15.49
C THR A 95 -25.48 5.91 16.62
N GLU A 96 -26.54 5.10 16.69
CA GLU A 96 -27.67 5.29 17.58
C GLU A 96 -27.54 4.35 18.79
N PHE A 97 -27.74 4.89 19.98
CA PHE A 97 -27.78 4.15 21.23
C PHE A 97 -29.20 4.23 21.78
N LEU A 98 -29.89 3.08 21.83
CA LEU A 98 -31.28 2.97 22.26
C LEU A 98 -31.40 2.03 23.45
N THR A 99 -32.41 2.25 24.26
CA THR A 99 -32.79 1.34 25.36
C THR A 99 -34.19 0.80 25.10
N ASP A 100 -34.56 -0.28 25.77
CA ASP A 100 -35.97 -0.66 25.85
C ASP A 100 -36.79 0.37 26.67
N ASN A 101 -38.13 0.29 26.57
CA ASN A 101 -39.03 1.18 27.30
C ASN A 101 -39.03 1.02 28.83
N GLU A 102 -38.36 -0.01 29.38
CA GLU A 102 -38.21 -0.21 30.83
C GLU A 102 -37.07 0.65 31.40
N PHE A 103 -36.41 1.50 30.60
CA PHE A 103 -35.35 2.41 31.07
C PHE A 103 -35.85 3.35 32.17
N LYS A 104 -35.50 3.04 33.42
CA LYS A 104 -35.91 3.76 34.63
C LYS A 104 -34.80 3.76 35.67
N ASP A 105 -34.63 4.89 36.36
CA ASP A 105 -33.61 5.08 37.40
C ASP A 105 -32.17 4.73 36.95
N GLY A 106 -31.91 4.88 35.65
CA GLY A 106 -30.63 4.56 35.01
C GLY A 106 -30.42 3.07 34.69
N LYS A 107 -31.46 2.23 34.76
CA LYS A 107 -31.39 0.79 34.48
C LYS A 107 -32.16 0.47 33.20
N ALA A 108 -31.53 -0.22 32.26
CA ALA A 108 -32.19 -0.78 31.07
C ALA A 108 -32.08 -2.32 31.08
N LYS A 109 -33.04 -3.00 30.46
CA LYS A 109 -32.94 -4.43 30.19
C LYS A 109 -32.02 -4.69 29.00
N VAL A 110 -32.09 -3.88 27.96
CA VAL A 110 -31.30 -4.00 26.74
C VAL A 110 -30.80 -2.63 26.31
N LEU A 111 -29.50 -2.54 26.07
CA LEU A 111 -28.90 -1.46 25.30
C LEU A 111 -28.73 -1.94 23.85
N TYR A 112 -29.46 -1.32 22.94
CA TYR A 112 -29.28 -1.47 21.50
C TYR A 112 -28.27 -0.45 21.00
N ILE A 113 -27.29 -0.91 20.26
CA ILE A 113 -26.33 -0.05 19.57
C ILE A 113 -26.53 -0.32 18.09
N ARG A 114 -26.99 0.66 17.33
CA ARG A 114 -27.30 0.54 15.90
C ARG A 114 -26.39 1.46 15.09
N GLY A 115 -25.54 0.88 14.25
CA GLY A 115 -24.64 1.66 13.41
C GLY A 115 -25.21 1.87 12.02
N ARG A 116 -24.90 3.02 11.43
CA ARG A 116 -25.26 3.37 10.04
C ARG A 116 -24.04 3.58 9.16
N GLY A 117 -23.00 2.77 9.37
CA GLY A 117 -21.86 2.70 8.45
C GLY A 117 -20.69 3.64 8.73
N ASP A 118 -20.65 4.33 9.89
CA ASP A 118 -19.57 5.27 10.22
C ASP A 118 -18.20 4.60 10.11
N PRO A 119 -17.35 4.99 9.13
CA PRO A 119 -16.06 4.37 8.91
C PRO A 119 -14.95 5.00 9.78
N SER A 120 -15.30 5.93 10.67
CA SER A 120 -14.37 6.83 11.35
C SER A 120 -14.35 6.69 12.88
N ILE A 121 -15.13 5.76 13.43
CA ILE A 121 -15.15 5.52 14.88
C ILE A 121 -13.83 4.91 15.33
N THR A 122 -13.16 5.60 16.25
CA THR A 122 -11.98 5.10 16.96
C THR A 122 -12.32 4.76 18.40
N THR A 123 -11.45 4.04 19.10
CA THR A 123 -11.60 3.76 20.53
C THR A 123 -11.85 5.03 21.35
N GLU A 124 -11.13 6.11 21.05
CA GLU A 124 -11.26 7.39 21.74
C GLU A 124 -12.63 8.03 21.50
N ARG A 125 -13.13 7.98 20.26
CA ARG A 125 -14.49 8.46 19.94
C ARG A 125 -15.54 7.61 20.65
N LEU A 126 -15.39 6.29 20.66
CA LEU A 126 -16.30 5.39 21.35
C LEU A 126 -16.30 5.67 22.86
N TYR A 127 -15.15 5.91 23.48
CA TYR A 127 -15.06 6.32 24.88
C TYR A 127 -15.84 7.61 25.17
N GLY A 128 -15.81 8.58 24.26
CA GLY A 128 -16.65 9.78 24.30
C GLY A 128 -18.13 9.46 24.20
N MET A 129 -18.54 8.62 23.23
CA MET A 129 -19.93 8.18 23.08
C MET A 129 -20.47 7.49 24.34
N ILE A 130 -19.66 6.61 24.96
CA ILE A 130 -20.02 5.95 26.22
C ILE A 130 -20.18 6.97 27.35
N ALA A 131 -19.36 8.02 27.40
CA ALA A 131 -19.51 9.09 28.38
C ALA A 131 -20.87 9.79 28.25
N GLU A 132 -21.34 10.04 27.02
CA GLU A 132 -22.66 10.62 26.77
C GLU A 132 -23.79 9.73 27.31
N LEU A 133 -23.67 8.40 27.20
CA LEU A 133 -24.67 7.48 27.79
C LEU A 133 -24.72 7.59 29.32
N VAL A 134 -23.55 7.72 29.96
CA VAL A 134 -23.46 7.91 31.41
C VAL A 134 -24.05 9.24 31.83
N HIS A 135 -23.78 10.32 31.08
CA HIS A 135 -24.39 11.64 31.31
C HIS A 135 -25.90 11.65 31.07
N ALA A 136 -26.39 10.82 30.14
CA ALA A 136 -27.81 10.56 29.95
C ALA A 136 -28.44 9.69 31.07
N GLY A 137 -27.64 9.28 32.06
CA GLY A 137 -28.09 8.62 33.28
C GLY A 137 -27.98 7.09 33.26
N LEU A 138 -27.37 6.49 32.24
CA LEU A 138 -27.17 5.05 32.18
C LEU A 138 -26.22 4.56 33.31
N LYS A 139 -26.70 3.63 34.13
CA LYS A 139 -25.99 3.05 35.29
C LYS A 139 -25.90 1.52 35.22
N GLU A 140 -26.89 0.87 34.63
CA GLU A 140 -26.95 -0.58 34.52
C GLU A 140 -27.68 -1.02 33.25
N VAL A 141 -27.15 -2.05 32.60
CA VAL A 141 -27.80 -2.75 31.48
C VAL A 141 -27.73 -4.26 31.72
N GLN A 142 -28.81 -4.98 31.41
CA GLN A 142 -28.77 -6.43 31.41
C GLN A 142 -28.05 -6.92 30.15
N ASP A 143 -28.64 -6.78 28.96
CA ASP A 143 -28.02 -7.24 27.70
C ASP A 143 -27.57 -6.09 26.79
N ILE A 144 -26.63 -6.38 25.88
CA ILE A 144 -26.22 -5.49 24.80
C ILE A 144 -26.51 -6.17 23.46
N VAL A 145 -27.24 -5.46 22.59
CA VAL A 145 -27.53 -5.90 21.22
C VAL A 145 -26.85 -4.94 20.25
N VAL A 146 -25.95 -5.48 19.42
CA VAL A 146 -25.33 -4.73 18.32
C VAL A 146 -26.08 -4.99 17.02
N ASP A 147 -26.56 -3.91 16.41
CA ASP A 147 -27.38 -3.91 15.21
C ASP A 147 -26.60 -3.35 14.01
N ASP A 148 -26.21 -4.30 13.16
CA ASP A 148 -25.39 -4.10 11.97
C ASP A 148 -26.25 -4.12 10.68
N THR A 149 -27.58 -4.13 10.81
CA THR A 149 -28.51 -4.44 9.70
C THR A 149 -28.74 -3.29 8.72
N TRP A 150 -28.11 -2.13 8.96
CA TRP A 150 -28.07 -1.05 7.97
C TRP A 150 -27.36 -1.48 6.67
N PHE A 151 -26.37 -2.37 6.80
CA PHE A 151 -25.74 -3.05 5.67
C PHE A 151 -26.21 -4.51 5.58
N ASP A 152 -25.99 -5.11 4.42
CA ASP A 152 -26.23 -6.54 4.23
C ASP A 152 -25.21 -7.39 4.99
N SER A 153 -25.51 -8.69 5.12
CA SER A 153 -24.64 -9.64 5.81
C SER A 153 -23.38 -10.02 5.02
N GLU A 154 -23.25 -9.60 3.76
CA GLU A 154 -22.09 -9.87 2.91
C GLU A 154 -20.94 -8.93 3.27
N ARG A 155 -20.11 -9.33 4.25
CA ARG A 155 -19.07 -8.47 4.80
C ARG A 155 -17.86 -8.33 3.89
N GLN A 156 -17.57 -9.34 3.06
CA GLN A 156 -16.39 -9.37 2.22
C GLN A 156 -16.64 -8.57 0.94
N PRO A 157 -15.86 -7.51 0.65
CA PRO A 157 -16.02 -6.78 -0.60
C PRO A 157 -15.71 -7.66 -1.81
N PRO A 158 -16.39 -7.47 -2.95
CA PRO A 158 -16.12 -8.27 -4.15
C PRO A 158 -14.66 -8.17 -4.59
N GLY A 159 -14.05 -9.32 -4.89
CA GLY A 159 -12.65 -9.44 -5.29
C GLY A 159 -11.66 -9.62 -4.15
N PHE A 160 -12.03 -9.39 -2.89
CA PHE A 160 -11.13 -9.59 -1.75
C PHE A 160 -10.83 -11.07 -1.50
N ASP A 161 -11.66 -11.97 -2.03
CA ASP A 161 -11.49 -13.43 -2.02
C ASP A 161 -10.31 -13.92 -2.88
N GLN A 162 -9.73 -13.06 -3.72
CA GLN A 162 -8.51 -13.36 -4.48
C GLN A 162 -7.24 -13.35 -3.61
N GLU A 163 -7.28 -12.78 -2.41
CA GLU A 163 -6.15 -12.76 -1.47
C GLU A 163 -6.54 -13.38 -0.13
N TYR A 164 -5.79 -14.40 0.30
CA TYR A 164 -5.93 -14.99 1.63
C TYR A 164 -4.98 -14.32 2.62
N GLY A 165 -5.48 -14.02 3.81
CA GLY A 165 -4.67 -13.48 4.89
C GLY A 165 -5.47 -12.67 5.91
N ASP A 166 -4.76 -12.07 6.85
CA ASP A 166 -5.31 -11.34 7.99
C ASP A 166 -4.86 -9.87 8.03
N LYS A 167 -4.35 -9.38 6.90
CA LYS A 167 -3.80 -8.03 6.75
C LYS A 167 -4.91 -6.99 6.93
N ALA A 168 -4.57 -5.89 7.58
CA ALA A 168 -5.50 -4.79 7.88
C ALA A 168 -6.25 -4.24 6.65
N TYR A 169 -5.62 -4.22 5.46
CA TYR A 169 -6.27 -3.70 4.24
C TYR A 169 -7.33 -4.65 3.63
N LEU A 170 -7.45 -5.88 4.15
CA LEU A 170 -8.49 -6.87 3.83
C LEU A 170 -9.66 -6.80 4.83
N ALA A 171 -9.74 -5.75 5.66
CA ALA A 171 -10.77 -5.61 6.67
C ALA A 171 -12.19 -5.70 6.06
N PRO A 172 -13.04 -6.63 6.54
CA PRO A 172 -14.44 -6.71 6.15
C PRO A 172 -15.22 -5.44 6.47
N THR A 173 -16.32 -5.23 5.75
CA THR A 173 -17.28 -4.14 5.99
C THR A 173 -18.26 -4.48 7.11
N GLY A 174 -18.80 -3.45 7.76
CA GLY A 174 -19.82 -3.56 8.81
C GLY A 174 -20.39 -2.20 9.14
N ALA A 175 -21.72 -2.10 9.26
CA ALA A 175 -22.41 -0.88 9.66
C ALA A 175 -22.05 -0.42 11.09
N LEU A 176 -21.64 -1.35 11.95
CA LEU A 176 -20.94 -1.11 13.21
C LEU A 176 -19.50 -1.57 13.11
N SER A 177 -18.58 -0.63 12.98
CA SER A 177 -17.14 -0.90 12.90
C SER A 177 -16.35 0.03 13.80
N LEU A 178 -15.21 -0.45 14.29
CA LEU A 178 -14.32 0.29 15.19
C LEU A 178 -12.89 0.22 14.66
N ASN A 179 -12.13 1.31 14.72
CA ASN A 179 -10.71 1.37 14.33
C ASN A 179 -10.46 0.83 12.91
N TRP A 180 -11.26 1.27 11.94
CA TRP A 180 -11.25 0.76 10.55
C TRP A 180 -11.44 -0.77 10.43
N ASN A 181 -12.09 -1.37 11.43
CA ASN A 181 -12.24 -2.81 11.60
C ASN A 181 -10.88 -3.55 11.69
N THR A 182 -9.94 -2.94 12.41
CA THR A 182 -8.60 -3.47 12.66
C THR A 182 -8.24 -3.42 14.14
N ILE A 183 -7.24 -4.21 14.52
CA ILE A 183 -6.66 -4.23 15.86
C ILE A 183 -5.15 -4.07 15.80
N GLY A 184 -4.61 -3.26 16.70
CA GLY A 184 -3.17 -3.19 16.94
C GLY A 184 -2.75 -4.29 17.92
N VAL A 185 -1.81 -5.13 17.52
CA VAL A 185 -1.15 -6.14 18.36
C VAL A 185 0.24 -5.63 18.71
N TYR A 186 0.50 -5.41 19.99
CA TYR A 186 1.73 -4.84 20.52
C TYR A 186 2.58 -5.93 21.16
N LEU A 187 3.85 -6.01 20.78
CA LEU A 187 4.81 -6.95 21.34
C LEU A 187 5.91 -6.15 22.03
N ARG A 188 6.03 -6.33 23.35
CA ARG A 188 7.01 -5.63 24.19
C ARG A 188 8.01 -6.65 24.73
N PRO A 189 9.33 -6.45 24.51
CA PRO A 189 10.34 -7.32 25.08
C PRO A 189 10.31 -7.30 26.61
N ALA A 190 10.77 -8.39 27.20
CA ALA A 190 11.10 -8.48 28.62
C ALA A 190 12.37 -7.66 28.93
N ASP A 191 12.66 -7.48 30.22
CA ASP A 191 13.83 -6.72 30.66
C ASP A 191 15.17 -7.42 30.37
N ALA A 192 15.15 -8.72 30.03
CA ALA A 192 16.33 -9.51 29.72
C ALA A 192 16.07 -10.50 28.58
N ALA A 193 17.11 -10.78 27.78
CA ALA A 193 17.10 -11.84 26.78
C ALA A 193 16.74 -13.21 27.40
N GLY A 194 16.01 -14.03 26.64
CA GLY A 194 15.39 -15.27 27.10
C GLY A 194 14.06 -15.08 27.85
N GLY A 195 13.72 -13.86 28.29
CA GLY A 195 12.46 -13.55 28.95
C GLY A 195 11.25 -13.59 27.99
N LYS A 196 10.07 -13.95 28.50
CA LYS A 196 8.83 -13.94 27.71
C LYS A 196 8.41 -12.51 27.38
N ALA A 197 8.20 -12.21 26.10
CA ALA A 197 7.69 -10.93 25.68
C ALA A 197 6.21 -10.78 26.08
N THR A 198 5.79 -9.56 26.38
CA THR A 198 4.37 -9.23 26.59
C THR A 198 3.71 -9.01 25.23
N VAL A 199 2.57 -9.66 25.00
CA VAL A 199 1.76 -9.47 23.80
C VAL A 199 0.37 -8.99 24.20
N GLU A 200 0.00 -7.82 23.71
CA GLU A 200 -1.24 -7.13 24.07
C GLU A 200 -1.97 -6.65 22.82
N VAL A 201 -3.29 -6.51 22.92
CA VAL A 201 -4.12 -5.91 21.89
C VAL A 201 -4.69 -4.61 22.42
N GLU A 202 -4.78 -3.58 21.57
CA GLU A 202 -5.32 -2.27 21.96
C GLU A 202 -6.50 -1.88 21.03
N PRO A 203 -7.72 -1.71 21.56
CA PRO A 203 -8.09 -1.78 22.98
C PRO A 203 -8.24 -3.21 23.52
N PRO A 204 -7.92 -3.45 24.80
CA PRO A 204 -8.16 -4.74 25.44
C PRO A 204 -9.65 -4.99 25.64
N SER A 205 -10.13 -6.19 25.34
CA SER A 205 -11.51 -6.61 25.62
C SER A 205 -11.65 -8.13 25.63
N ASP A 206 -12.75 -8.63 26.22
CA ASP A 206 -13.12 -10.05 26.23
C ASP A 206 -13.37 -10.64 24.81
N TYR A 207 -13.34 -9.81 23.77
CA TYR A 207 -13.46 -10.24 22.39
C TYR A 207 -12.26 -11.05 21.90
N PHE A 208 -11.09 -10.85 22.52
CA PHE A 208 -9.83 -11.40 22.04
C PHE A 208 -9.39 -12.61 22.85
N VAL A 209 -8.91 -13.64 22.14
CA VAL A 209 -8.14 -14.75 22.69
C VAL A 209 -6.70 -14.58 22.23
N VAL A 210 -5.82 -14.15 23.12
CA VAL A 210 -4.40 -13.91 22.80
C VAL A 210 -3.57 -15.11 23.26
N GLU A 211 -2.93 -15.79 22.32
CA GLU A 211 -1.96 -16.86 22.55
C GLU A 211 -0.58 -16.37 22.11
N SER A 212 0.41 -16.47 22.99
CA SER A 212 1.77 -16.01 22.70
C SER A 212 2.84 -16.94 23.23
N THR A 213 3.79 -17.24 22.35
CA THR A 213 5.06 -17.94 22.62
C THR A 213 6.26 -17.01 22.41
N VAL A 214 6.02 -15.72 22.19
CA VAL A 214 7.05 -14.74 21.88
C VAL A 214 8.04 -14.60 23.04
N SER A 215 9.32 -14.65 22.71
CA SER A 215 10.43 -14.45 23.64
C SER A 215 11.25 -13.21 23.27
N THR A 216 12.10 -12.79 24.19
CA THR A 216 13.03 -11.67 24.01
C THR A 216 14.38 -12.21 23.59
N GLY A 217 14.87 -11.80 22.44
CA GLY A 217 16.18 -12.17 21.92
C GLY A 217 17.19 -11.05 22.06
N ASN A 218 18.40 -11.31 21.61
CA ASN A 218 19.48 -10.32 21.59
C ASN A 218 19.11 -9.19 20.61
N LYS A 219 19.83 -8.05 20.66
CA LYS A 219 19.51 -6.84 19.88
C LYS A 219 19.29 -7.04 18.37
N THR A 220 19.88 -8.07 17.77
CA THR A 220 19.80 -8.36 16.33
C THR A 220 18.77 -9.43 15.97
N GLN A 221 18.12 -10.07 16.95
CA GLN A 221 17.17 -11.15 16.73
C GLN A 221 15.75 -10.60 16.65
N ARG A 222 15.36 -10.16 15.45
CA ARG A 222 13.98 -9.79 15.12
C ARG A 222 13.38 -10.82 14.17
N ARG A 223 12.54 -11.70 14.71
CA ARG A 223 11.83 -12.72 13.94
C ARG A 223 10.56 -13.12 14.67
N PHE A 224 9.44 -12.49 14.35
CA PHE A 224 8.17 -12.84 14.96
C PHE A 224 7.06 -12.84 13.92
N THR A 225 6.06 -13.68 14.16
CA THR A 225 4.83 -13.72 13.37
C THR A 225 3.66 -13.34 14.26
N VAL A 226 2.65 -12.71 13.66
CA VAL A 226 1.35 -12.47 14.29
C VAL A 226 0.31 -12.93 13.30
N SER A 227 -0.63 -13.75 13.74
CA SER A 227 -1.79 -14.17 12.96
C SER A 227 -3.09 -13.85 13.67
N SER A 228 -4.14 -13.57 12.90
CA SER A 228 -5.48 -13.29 13.37
C SER A 228 -6.50 -14.17 12.64
N SER A 229 -7.42 -14.77 13.41
CA SER A 229 -8.47 -15.64 12.88
C SER A 229 -9.68 -15.64 13.80
N VAL A 230 -10.80 -16.15 13.31
CA VAL A 230 -11.98 -16.41 14.15
C VAL A 230 -11.68 -17.59 15.08
N ASP A 231 -11.98 -17.45 16.38
CA ASP A 231 -11.79 -18.52 17.36
C ASP A 231 -12.79 -19.68 17.15
N LYS A 232 -12.56 -20.81 17.83
CA LYS A 232 -13.39 -22.02 17.74
C LYS A 232 -14.86 -21.79 18.09
N ASP A 233 -15.16 -20.80 18.92
CA ASP A 233 -16.53 -20.44 19.30
C ASP A 233 -17.27 -19.62 18.22
N ARG A 234 -16.58 -19.22 17.15
CA ARG A 234 -17.12 -18.38 16.06
C ARG A 234 -17.66 -17.04 16.52
N VAL A 235 -17.25 -16.55 17.67
CA VAL A 235 -17.62 -15.26 18.23
C VAL A 235 -16.38 -14.40 18.38
N ARG A 236 -15.37 -14.91 19.09
CA ARG A 236 -14.16 -14.16 19.46
C ARG A 236 -13.12 -14.16 18.34
N GLN A 237 -12.25 -13.16 18.38
CA GLN A 237 -11.07 -13.10 17.51
C GLN A 237 -9.87 -13.72 18.23
N LYS A 238 -9.24 -14.71 17.63
CA LYS A 238 -8.00 -15.32 18.10
C LYS A 238 -6.79 -14.61 17.50
N ILE A 239 -5.86 -14.20 18.36
CA ILE A 239 -4.55 -13.63 17.99
C ILE A 239 -3.47 -14.62 18.45
N VAL A 240 -2.63 -15.07 17.52
CA VAL A 240 -1.48 -15.93 17.83
C VAL A 240 -0.21 -15.18 17.46
N ALA A 241 0.70 -15.03 18.42
CA ALA A 241 2.01 -14.43 18.22
C ALA A 241 3.12 -15.43 18.58
N ASP A 242 4.10 -15.62 17.69
CA ASP A 242 5.22 -16.53 17.87
C ASP A 242 6.55 -15.87 17.49
N GLY A 243 7.66 -16.40 18.01
CA GLY A 243 9.01 -16.00 17.64
C GLY A 243 9.75 -15.18 18.70
N VAL A 244 10.59 -14.26 18.25
CA VAL A 244 11.58 -13.52 19.02
C VAL A 244 11.52 -12.03 18.68
N VAL A 245 11.30 -11.19 19.69
CA VAL A 245 11.48 -9.74 19.60
C VAL A 245 12.83 -9.33 20.20
N PRO A 246 13.55 -8.36 19.63
CA PRO A 246 14.84 -7.94 20.16
C PRO A 246 14.66 -7.20 21.51
N GLU A 247 15.66 -7.32 22.40
CA GLU A 247 15.77 -6.64 23.71
C GLU A 247 15.73 -5.10 23.63
N GLU A 248 15.78 -4.52 22.44
CA GLU A 248 15.70 -3.07 22.29
C GLU A 248 14.41 -2.52 22.93
N LYS A 249 14.50 -1.44 23.70
CA LYS A 249 13.43 -0.89 24.56
C LYS A 249 12.22 -0.32 23.80
N GLY A 250 11.95 -0.77 22.57
CA GLY A 250 10.82 -0.38 21.75
C GLY A 250 9.71 -1.42 21.74
N THR A 251 8.47 -0.96 21.81
CA THR A 251 7.30 -1.80 21.49
C THR A 251 7.19 -1.98 19.98
N TRP A 252 6.99 -3.22 19.54
CA TRP A 252 6.64 -3.58 18.17
C TRP A 252 5.13 -3.61 18.02
N SER A 253 4.62 -3.27 16.84
CA SER A 253 3.18 -3.30 16.58
C SER A 253 2.86 -3.87 15.21
N VAL A 254 1.86 -4.73 15.13
CA VAL A 254 1.30 -5.26 13.88
C VAL A 254 -0.20 -4.99 13.85
N TRP A 255 -0.73 -4.64 12.69
CA TRP A 255 -2.16 -4.36 12.51
C TRP A 255 -2.84 -5.49 11.77
N LYS A 256 -3.91 -6.04 12.35
CA LYS A 256 -4.66 -7.17 11.80
C LYS A 256 -6.12 -6.83 11.56
N LYS A 257 -6.73 -7.44 10.54
CA LYS A 257 -8.17 -7.32 10.29
C LYS A 257 -8.97 -8.02 11.39
N ILE A 258 -10.21 -7.60 11.54
CA ILE A 258 -11.20 -8.25 12.41
C ILE A 258 -12.32 -8.85 11.57
N ASP A 259 -12.68 -10.10 11.84
CA ASP A 259 -13.66 -10.83 11.01
C ASP A 259 -15.12 -10.48 11.35
N GLN A 260 -15.39 -10.02 12.59
CA GLN A 260 -16.75 -9.66 13.03
C GLN A 260 -16.83 -8.23 13.60
N PRO A 261 -16.95 -7.21 12.71
CA PRO A 261 -16.90 -5.79 13.09
C PRO A 261 -17.87 -5.41 14.22
N ALA A 262 -19.14 -5.83 14.11
CA ALA A 262 -20.18 -5.47 15.07
C ALA A 262 -19.91 -6.06 16.47
N LEU A 263 -19.41 -7.29 16.55
CA LEU A 263 -19.08 -7.92 17.83
C LEU A 263 -17.86 -7.24 18.45
N TYR A 264 -16.82 -6.96 17.68
CA TYR A 264 -15.67 -6.21 18.15
C TYR A 264 -16.09 -4.85 18.74
N PHE A 265 -16.89 -4.08 18.00
CA PHE A 265 -17.46 -2.83 18.50
C PHE A 265 -18.18 -3.04 19.82
N GLY A 266 -19.08 -4.03 19.88
CA GLY A 266 -19.89 -4.31 21.06
C GLY A 266 -19.07 -4.69 22.29
N PHE A 267 -18.11 -5.60 22.14
CA PHE A 267 -17.27 -6.04 23.26
C PHE A 267 -16.36 -4.92 23.77
N THR A 268 -15.83 -4.07 22.88
CA THR A 268 -15.10 -2.87 23.31
C THR A 268 -16.03 -1.87 23.99
N ALA A 269 -17.24 -1.63 23.46
CA ALA A 269 -18.23 -0.76 24.10
C ALA A 269 -18.62 -1.27 25.50
N LYS A 270 -18.79 -2.59 25.67
CA LYS A 270 -19.00 -3.23 26.97
C LYS A 270 -17.84 -2.94 27.93
N ALA A 271 -16.60 -3.12 27.50
CA ALA A 271 -15.43 -2.87 28.33
C ALA A 271 -15.36 -1.40 28.77
N LEU A 272 -15.63 -0.45 27.87
CA LEU A 272 -15.63 0.97 28.17
C LEU A 272 -16.80 1.39 29.07
N LEU A 273 -17.99 0.80 28.91
CA LEU A 273 -19.13 0.98 29.82
C LEU A 273 -18.76 0.56 31.25
N GLN A 274 -18.16 -0.62 31.40
CA GLN A 274 -17.71 -1.14 32.70
C GLN A 274 -16.61 -0.27 33.30
N GLN A 275 -15.64 0.18 32.50
CA GLN A 275 -14.60 1.12 32.93
C GLN A 275 -15.18 2.45 33.44
N ARG A 276 -16.31 2.90 32.89
CA ARG A 276 -17.05 4.09 33.32
C ARG A 276 -18.03 3.83 34.46
N GLY A 277 -18.06 2.62 35.03
CA GLY A 277 -18.89 2.27 36.18
C GLY A 277 -20.32 1.83 35.83
N VAL A 278 -20.65 1.63 34.56
CA VAL A 278 -21.95 1.05 34.14
C VAL A 278 -21.90 -0.46 34.35
N LYS A 279 -22.86 -0.99 35.10
CA LYS A 279 -22.97 -2.45 35.32
C LYS A 279 -23.55 -3.12 34.08
N VAL A 280 -22.83 -4.07 33.51
CA VAL A 280 -23.31 -4.94 32.41
C VAL A 280 -23.42 -6.37 32.94
N LYS A 281 -24.64 -6.91 33.04
CA LYS A 281 -24.89 -8.20 33.73
C LYS A 281 -25.02 -9.42 32.81
N GLY A 282 -25.58 -9.20 31.63
CA GLY A 282 -26.04 -10.22 30.70
C GLY A 282 -25.12 -10.37 29.49
N ARG A 283 -25.69 -10.83 28.39
CA ARG A 283 -24.96 -11.26 27.20
C ARG A 283 -24.85 -10.13 26.19
N LEU A 284 -23.75 -10.16 25.45
CA LEU A 284 -23.58 -9.39 24.24
C LEU A 284 -23.88 -10.28 23.03
N ARG A 285 -24.69 -9.78 22.09
CA ARG A 285 -24.99 -10.51 20.85
C ARG A 285 -25.30 -9.56 19.70
N GLN A 286 -25.13 -10.05 18.49
CA GLN A 286 -25.67 -9.39 17.31
C GLN A 286 -27.20 -9.59 17.23
N GLY A 287 -27.94 -8.59 16.76
CA GLY A 287 -29.39 -8.68 16.56
C GLY A 287 -29.98 -7.38 16.06
N THR A 288 -31.26 -7.40 15.70
CA THR A 288 -31.98 -6.23 15.17
C THR A 288 -32.60 -5.42 16.30
N THR A 289 -32.53 -4.10 16.20
CA THR A 289 -33.23 -3.15 17.06
C THR A 289 -34.72 -3.16 16.69
N PRO A 290 -35.64 -3.38 17.63
CA PRO A 290 -37.07 -3.29 17.36
C PRO A 290 -37.50 -1.89 16.87
N ASN A 291 -38.48 -1.83 15.96
CA ASN A 291 -39.02 -0.57 15.45
C ASN A 291 -39.88 0.20 16.48
N TYR A 292 -40.35 -0.49 17.52
CA TYR A 292 -41.17 0.06 18.59
C TYR A 292 -40.73 -0.54 19.92
N GLY A 293 -41.15 0.06 21.04
CA GLY A 293 -40.74 -0.43 22.36
C GLY A 293 -39.31 -0.04 22.75
N VAL A 294 -38.69 0.87 22.01
CA VAL A 294 -37.34 1.38 22.24
C VAL A 294 -37.36 2.90 22.41
N LYS A 295 -36.40 3.41 23.19
CA LYS A 295 -36.18 4.82 23.46
C LYS A 295 -34.76 5.20 23.06
N MET A 296 -34.64 6.23 22.21
CA MET A 296 -33.35 6.83 21.86
C MET A 296 -32.72 7.48 23.10
N LEU A 297 -31.50 7.06 23.43
CA LEU A 297 -30.72 7.65 24.52
C LEU A 297 -29.70 8.65 23.99
N HIS A 298 -29.04 8.33 22.88
CA HIS A 298 -28.04 9.18 22.24
C HIS A 298 -27.89 8.85 20.76
N VAL A 299 -27.56 9.86 19.94
CA VAL A 299 -27.14 9.69 18.54
C VAL A 299 -25.78 10.34 18.39
N ALA A 300 -24.76 9.54 18.09
CA ALA A 300 -23.43 10.02 17.81
C ALA A 300 -23.28 10.26 16.30
N GLN A 301 -22.68 11.39 15.93
CA GLN A 301 -22.41 11.75 14.53
C GLN A 301 -20.91 11.68 14.22
N SER A 302 -20.57 11.20 13.04
CA SER A 302 -19.20 11.18 12.51
C SER A 302 -18.65 12.59 12.29
N ASP A 303 -17.37 12.71 11.93
CA ASP A 303 -16.88 13.89 11.21
C ASP A 303 -17.64 14.05 9.87
N THR A 304 -17.62 15.25 9.28
CA THR A 304 -18.21 15.49 7.95
C THR A 304 -17.55 14.64 6.86
N LEU A 305 -18.28 14.38 5.78
CA LEU A 305 -17.82 13.55 4.66
C LEU A 305 -16.49 14.06 4.07
N ASP A 306 -16.24 15.38 4.01
CA ASP A 306 -14.95 15.91 3.53
C ASP A 306 -13.74 15.39 4.34
N ILE A 307 -13.87 15.25 5.66
CA ILE A 307 -12.84 14.69 6.54
C ILE A 307 -12.71 13.18 6.31
N VAL A 308 -13.83 12.49 6.15
CA VAL A 308 -13.84 11.06 5.81
C VAL A 308 -13.14 10.81 4.47
N LEU A 309 -13.35 11.67 3.47
CA LEU A 309 -12.71 11.55 2.16
C LEU A 309 -11.21 11.87 2.21
N LYS A 310 -10.76 12.78 3.08
CA LYS A 310 -9.32 12.95 3.36
C LYS A 310 -8.73 11.65 3.91
N LYS A 311 -9.40 10.98 4.84
CA LYS A 311 -8.99 9.66 5.37
C LYS A 311 -9.00 8.59 4.26
N LEU A 312 -10.00 8.59 3.37
CA LEU A 312 -10.07 7.70 2.21
C LEU A 312 -8.86 7.89 1.27
N ASN A 313 -8.65 9.12 0.79
CA ASN A 313 -7.75 9.37 -0.33
C ASN A 313 -6.29 9.54 0.11
N LYS A 314 -6.01 10.24 1.22
CA LYS A 314 -4.63 10.44 1.70
C LYS A 314 -4.02 9.16 2.26
N ASN A 315 -4.80 8.35 2.99
CA ASN A 315 -4.34 7.07 3.53
C ASN A 315 -4.63 5.90 2.60
N SER A 316 -5.35 6.15 1.49
CA SER A 316 -5.77 5.12 0.54
C SER A 316 -6.56 3.97 1.20
N SER A 317 -7.42 4.27 2.18
CA SER A 317 -8.10 3.25 2.99
C SER A 317 -9.11 2.46 2.16
N ASN A 318 -8.89 1.15 2.02
CA ASN A 318 -9.84 0.25 1.38
C ASN A 318 -11.15 0.18 2.16
N PHE A 319 -11.05 0.02 3.48
CA PHE A 319 -12.19 -0.07 4.38
C PHE A 319 -13.14 1.14 4.23
N VAL A 320 -12.62 2.37 4.24
CA VAL A 320 -13.47 3.56 4.06
C VAL A 320 -14.16 3.56 2.70
N ALA A 321 -13.47 3.09 1.64
CA ALA A 321 -14.05 3.04 0.30
C ALA A 321 -15.26 2.10 0.24
N GLU A 322 -15.16 0.91 0.82
CA GLU A 322 -16.24 -0.08 0.77
C GLU A 322 -17.40 0.28 1.70
N GLN A 323 -17.12 0.88 2.86
CA GLN A 323 -18.16 1.48 3.72
C GLN A 323 -18.94 2.56 2.97
N LEU A 324 -18.27 3.42 2.19
CA LEU A 324 -18.92 4.44 1.38
C LEU A 324 -19.78 3.85 0.26
N ILE A 325 -19.32 2.78 -0.41
CA ILE A 325 -20.14 2.08 -1.40
C ILE A 325 -21.42 1.55 -0.77
N LYS A 326 -21.34 0.83 0.35
CA LYS A 326 -22.55 0.32 1.01
C LYS A 326 -23.45 1.45 1.52
N THR A 327 -22.87 2.55 2.00
CA THR A 327 -23.61 3.75 2.41
C THR A 327 -24.38 4.36 1.24
N LEU A 328 -23.73 4.54 0.09
CA LEU A 328 -24.38 4.98 -1.14
C LEU A 328 -25.53 4.04 -1.52
N GLY A 329 -25.34 2.73 -1.35
CA GLY A 329 -26.39 1.75 -1.58
C GLY A 329 -27.57 1.90 -0.62
N ALA A 330 -27.32 2.09 0.68
CA ALA A 330 -28.37 2.27 1.67
C ALA A 330 -29.17 3.56 1.45
N GLU A 331 -28.48 4.67 1.22
CA GLU A 331 -29.09 6.00 1.04
C GLU A 331 -29.77 6.12 -0.33
N GLY A 332 -29.13 5.64 -1.40
CA GLY A 332 -29.60 5.82 -2.77
C GLY A 332 -30.55 4.72 -3.28
N ARG A 333 -30.57 3.54 -2.65
CA ARG A 333 -31.36 2.35 -3.06
C ARG A 333 -32.04 1.62 -1.90
N GLY A 334 -32.03 2.20 -0.70
CA GLY A 334 -32.67 1.66 0.49
C GLY A 334 -31.87 0.58 1.22
N VAL A 335 -32.19 0.42 2.51
CA VAL A 335 -31.61 -0.56 3.43
C VAL A 335 -32.07 -1.98 3.10
N PRO A 336 -31.23 -3.02 3.30
CA PRO A 336 -29.82 -2.93 3.63
C PRO A 336 -28.98 -2.41 2.44
N GLY A 337 -27.97 -1.60 2.76
CA GLY A 337 -26.94 -1.19 1.82
C GLY A 337 -26.06 -2.37 1.43
N SER A 338 -25.80 -2.53 0.13
CA SER A 338 -24.97 -3.60 -0.42
C SER A 338 -23.97 -3.05 -1.45
N HIS A 339 -22.92 -3.80 -1.75
CA HIS A 339 -21.96 -3.40 -2.78
C HIS A 339 -22.65 -3.22 -4.14
N ALA A 340 -23.55 -4.14 -4.52
CA ALA A 340 -24.29 -4.04 -5.78
C ALA A 340 -25.14 -2.76 -5.87
N LYS A 341 -25.89 -2.42 -4.82
CA LYS A 341 -26.67 -1.18 -4.75
C LYS A 341 -25.78 0.06 -4.80
N GLY A 342 -24.66 0.04 -4.07
CA GLY A 342 -23.71 1.14 -4.03
C GLY A 342 -23.04 1.40 -5.37
N ILE A 343 -22.60 0.34 -6.05
CA ILE A 343 -22.04 0.41 -7.39
C ILE A 343 -23.07 0.96 -8.36
N ASP A 344 -24.32 0.51 -8.32
CA ASP A 344 -25.39 1.05 -9.17
C ASP A 344 -25.58 2.58 -8.99
N VAL A 345 -25.44 3.10 -7.77
CA VAL A 345 -25.46 4.55 -7.51
C VAL A 345 -24.25 5.27 -8.12
N VAL A 346 -23.06 4.65 -8.05
CA VAL A 346 -21.86 5.18 -8.71
C VAL A 346 -22.04 5.18 -10.22
N GLU A 347 -22.54 4.09 -10.80
CA GLU A 347 -22.76 3.97 -12.24
C GLU A 347 -23.78 5.00 -12.76
N ASP A 348 -24.87 5.22 -12.03
CA ASP A 348 -25.83 6.29 -12.32
C ASP A 348 -25.18 7.67 -12.30
N PHE A 349 -24.28 7.94 -11.35
CA PHE A 349 -23.52 9.19 -11.31
C PHE A 349 -22.57 9.33 -12.50
N LEU A 350 -21.84 8.28 -12.83
CA LEU A 350 -20.90 8.29 -13.95
C LEU A 350 -21.62 8.52 -15.28
N GLU A 351 -22.74 7.85 -15.51
CA GLU A 351 -23.51 7.99 -16.74
C GLU A 351 -24.19 9.36 -16.86
N ARG A 352 -24.93 9.79 -15.83
CA ARG A 352 -25.82 10.96 -15.91
C ARG A 352 -25.12 12.28 -15.64
N ASP A 353 -24.15 12.30 -14.73
CA ASP A 353 -23.50 13.53 -14.30
C ASP A 353 -22.16 13.73 -15.03
N VAL A 354 -21.37 12.65 -15.16
CA VAL A 354 -20.00 12.71 -15.72
C VAL A 354 -19.98 12.43 -17.23
N GLY A 355 -20.98 11.71 -17.77
CA GLY A 355 -21.03 11.31 -19.17
C GLY A 355 -20.08 10.15 -19.51
N ILE A 356 -19.89 9.21 -18.59
CA ILE A 356 -19.19 7.94 -18.80
C ILE A 356 -20.24 6.82 -18.88
N PRO A 357 -20.52 6.27 -20.08
CA PRO A 357 -21.62 5.31 -20.26
C PRO A 357 -21.46 4.02 -19.46
N ARG A 358 -22.57 3.45 -18.99
CA ARG A 358 -22.57 2.09 -18.41
C ARG A 358 -22.03 1.07 -19.42
N GLY A 359 -21.32 0.07 -18.93
CA GLY A 359 -20.68 -0.95 -19.75
C GLY A 359 -19.40 -0.51 -20.48
N SER A 360 -19.04 0.78 -20.43
CA SER A 360 -17.75 1.27 -20.96
C SER A 360 -16.58 1.09 -19.98
N TYR A 361 -16.84 0.59 -18.77
CA TYR A 361 -15.87 0.31 -17.71
C TYR A 361 -16.38 -0.88 -16.88
N VAL A 362 -15.56 -1.37 -15.96
CA VAL A 362 -15.94 -2.41 -14.98
C VAL A 362 -15.65 -1.92 -13.58
N MET A 363 -16.68 -1.82 -12.74
CA MET A 363 -16.54 -1.54 -11.31
C MET A 363 -17.16 -2.68 -10.49
N LYS A 364 -16.36 -3.31 -9.65
CA LYS A 364 -16.74 -4.43 -8.77
C LYS A 364 -16.60 -4.11 -7.29
N ASN A 365 -15.71 -3.19 -6.93
CA ASN A 365 -15.54 -2.71 -5.56
C ASN A 365 -15.15 -1.23 -5.56
N GLY A 366 -15.26 -0.56 -4.40
CA GLY A 366 -14.98 0.87 -4.26
C GLY A 366 -13.52 1.22 -4.03
N SER A 367 -12.71 0.25 -3.59
CA SER A 367 -11.32 0.45 -3.19
C SER A 367 -10.33 0.30 -4.34
N GLY A 368 -10.65 -0.48 -5.37
CA GLY A 368 -9.67 -0.83 -6.40
C GLY A 368 -8.68 -1.90 -5.96
N LEU A 369 -8.99 -2.68 -4.91
CA LEU A 369 -8.18 -3.82 -4.50
C LEU A 369 -8.39 -4.99 -5.47
N ASN A 370 -7.31 -5.74 -5.73
CA ASN A 370 -7.25 -6.94 -6.56
C ASN A 370 -7.65 -6.71 -8.02
N ASP A 371 -7.63 -7.78 -8.83
CA ASP A 371 -7.85 -7.67 -10.26
C ASP A 371 -9.32 -7.80 -10.65
N THR A 372 -10.08 -6.72 -10.43
CA THR A 372 -11.54 -6.72 -10.65
C THR A 372 -12.09 -5.50 -11.38
N ASN A 373 -11.46 -4.34 -11.24
CA ASN A 373 -11.94 -3.10 -11.83
C ASN A 373 -11.21 -2.78 -13.14
N ARG A 374 -11.89 -2.13 -14.08
CA ARG A 374 -11.33 -1.66 -15.35
C ARG A 374 -11.83 -0.26 -15.65
N PHE A 375 -10.92 0.69 -15.80
CA PHE A 375 -11.19 2.07 -16.22
C PHE A 375 -10.07 2.54 -17.15
N SER A 376 -10.38 3.49 -18.04
CA SER A 376 -9.38 4.10 -18.91
C SER A 376 -8.81 5.38 -18.33
N ALA A 377 -7.59 5.75 -18.77
CA ALA A 377 -7.00 7.03 -18.38
C ALA A 377 -7.87 8.23 -18.83
N GLY A 378 -8.54 8.11 -19.96
CA GLY A 378 -9.48 9.10 -20.48
C GLY A 378 -10.74 9.23 -19.61
N GLN A 379 -11.30 8.12 -19.14
CA GLN A 379 -12.44 8.13 -18.21
C GLN A 379 -12.07 8.78 -16.86
N THR A 380 -10.90 8.43 -16.31
CA THR A 380 -10.40 9.09 -15.08
C THR A 380 -10.14 10.57 -15.30
N ASN A 381 -9.56 10.98 -16.43
CA ASN A 381 -9.37 12.40 -16.77
C ASN A 381 -10.71 13.13 -16.85
N ARG A 382 -11.72 12.55 -17.51
CA ARG A 382 -13.08 13.11 -17.61
C ARG A 382 -13.72 13.30 -16.22
N LEU A 383 -13.61 12.32 -15.32
CA LEU A 383 -14.08 12.45 -13.94
C LEU A 383 -13.40 13.63 -13.22
N LEU A 384 -12.07 13.72 -13.32
CA LEU A 384 -11.30 14.76 -12.64
C LEU A 384 -11.65 16.16 -13.19
N VAL A 385 -11.84 16.31 -14.50
CA VAL A 385 -12.35 17.56 -15.10
C VAL A 385 -13.72 17.92 -14.53
N HIS A 386 -14.67 16.98 -14.56
CA HIS A 386 -16.02 17.18 -14.02
C HIS A 386 -15.99 17.67 -12.56
N MET A 387 -15.15 17.04 -11.72
CA MET A 387 -15.05 17.44 -10.31
C MET A 387 -14.38 18.80 -10.11
N MET A 388 -13.44 19.19 -10.98
CA MET A 388 -12.80 20.51 -10.94
C MET A 388 -13.77 21.64 -11.36
N GLU A 389 -14.69 21.36 -12.28
CA GLU A 389 -15.67 22.33 -12.76
C GLU A 389 -16.85 22.53 -11.78
N ARG A 390 -17.02 21.62 -10.83
CA ARG A 390 -18.15 21.62 -9.89
C ARG A 390 -17.84 22.36 -8.59
N PHE A 391 -17.93 23.69 -8.64
CA PHE A 391 -17.57 24.59 -7.53
C PHE A 391 -18.14 24.20 -6.15
N THR A 392 -19.36 23.64 -6.10
CA THR A 392 -20.04 23.27 -4.84
C THR A 392 -19.38 22.13 -4.06
N VAL A 393 -18.53 21.32 -4.71
CA VAL A 393 -17.83 20.17 -4.06
C VAL A 393 -16.35 20.09 -4.44
N MET A 394 -15.90 20.94 -5.36
CA MET A 394 -14.51 20.97 -5.86
C MET A 394 -13.49 21.13 -4.73
N PRO A 395 -13.63 22.09 -3.78
CA PRO A 395 -12.63 22.30 -2.74
C PRO A 395 -12.40 21.05 -1.87
N GLU A 396 -13.48 20.37 -1.48
CA GLU A 396 -13.46 19.18 -0.65
C GLU A 396 -12.83 18.01 -1.41
N TYR A 397 -13.23 17.81 -2.68
CA TYR A 397 -12.65 16.78 -3.54
C TYR A 397 -11.13 17.00 -3.76
N LEU A 398 -10.73 18.22 -4.14
CA LEU A 398 -9.33 18.59 -4.38
C LEU A 398 -8.48 18.51 -3.10
N SER A 399 -9.04 18.85 -1.95
CA SER A 399 -8.33 18.77 -0.66
C SER A 399 -8.15 17.32 -0.17
N SER A 400 -8.99 16.39 -0.64
CA SER A 400 -8.97 14.99 -0.21
C SER A 400 -7.77 14.21 -0.74
N VAL A 401 -7.26 14.53 -1.94
CA VAL A 401 -6.14 13.80 -2.56
C VAL A 401 -4.77 14.20 -1.98
N GLY A 402 -3.74 13.38 -2.21
CA GLY A 402 -2.40 13.58 -1.67
C GLY A 402 -1.68 14.75 -2.34
N ILE A 403 -0.75 15.39 -1.63
CA ILE A 403 0.10 16.49 -2.08
C ILE A 403 1.54 15.99 -2.20
N ALA A 404 2.10 16.09 -3.40
CA ALA A 404 3.48 15.71 -3.70
C ALA A 404 4.48 16.30 -2.70
N GLY A 405 5.30 15.44 -2.08
CA GLY A 405 6.33 15.79 -1.12
C GLY A 405 5.83 16.37 0.21
N LYS A 406 4.52 16.26 0.52
CA LYS A 406 3.93 16.90 1.72
C LYS A 406 3.03 15.98 2.53
N ASP A 407 2.13 15.23 1.90
CA ASP A 407 1.15 14.44 2.65
C ASP A 407 0.68 13.16 1.94
N GLY A 408 -0.09 12.35 2.70
CA GLY A 408 -0.66 11.08 2.22
C GLY A 408 0.38 10.12 1.65
N THR A 409 -0.04 9.31 0.68
CA THR A 409 0.83 8.38 -0.05
C THR A 409 1.87 9.07 -0.95
N LEU A 410 1.83 10.39 -1.08
CA LEU A 410 2.79 11.19 -1.84
C LEU A 410 3.80 11.93 -0.96
N LYS A 411 3.71 11.79 0.37
CA LYS A 411 4.53 12.52 1.34
C LYS A 411 6.03 12.45 1.06
N TYR A 412 6.50 11.30 0.56
CA TYR A 412 7.92 11.04 0.28
C TYR A 412 8.22 10.86 -1.22
N ARG A 413 7.26 11.17 -2.10
CA ARG A 413 7.43 11.12 -3.56
C ARG A 413 7.67 12.52 -4.11
N PHE A 414 8.29 12.60 -5.28
CA PHE A 414 8.60 13.86 -5.98
C PHE A 414 9.59 14.81 -5.28
N GLU A 415 10.19 14.42 -4.14
CA GLU A 415 11.16 15.27 -3.44
C GLU A 415 12.31 15.70 -4.39
N GLY A 416 12.62 17.00 -4.42
CA GLY A 416 13.64 17.57 -5.30
C GLY A 416 13.16 17.98 -6.70
N SER A 417 11.87 17.83 -7.02
CA SER A 417 11.27 18.28 -8.28
C SER A 417 10.29 19.44 -8.10
N ASP A 418 9.93 20.09 -9.21
CA ASP A 418 8.92 21.16 -9.27
C ASP A 418 7.49 20.69 -8.90
N ALA A 419 7.25 19.38 -8.83
CA ALA A 419 5.95 18.85 -8.45
C ALA A 419 5.63 19.05 -6.96
N VAL A 420 6.63 19.24 -6.09
CA VAL A 420 6.43 19.35 -4.63
C VAL A 420 5.50 20.52 -4.30
N GLY A 421 4.39 20.22 -3.63
CA GLY A 421 3.34 21.19 -3.27
C GLY A 421 2.47 21.67 -4.44
N ARG A 422 2.80 21.34 -5.69
CA ARG A 422 2.05 21.72 -6.91
C ARG A 422 1.15 20.61 -7.43
N LEU A 423 1.64 19.37 -7.36
CA LEU A 423 0.93 18.19 -7.81
C LEU A 423 0.07 17.64 -6.67
N ARG A 424 -1.21 17.43 -6.96
CA ARG A 424 -2.22 16.85 -6.08
C ARG A 424 -2.84 15.63 -6.74
N ALA A 425 -2.63 14.43 -6.21
CA ALA A 425 -3.05 13.21 -6.89
C ALA A 425 -3.38 12.05 -5.95
N LYS A 426 -4.13 11.08 -6.49
CA LYS A 426 -4.33 9.77 -5.90
C LYS A 426 -3.35 8.77 -6.53
N THR A 427 -2.74 7.96 -5.67
CA THR A 427 -1.89 6.83 -6.07
C THR A 427 -2.67 5.53 -6.12
N GLY A 428 -2.23 4.58 -6.94
CA GLY A 428 -2.64 3.19 -6.90
C GLY A 428 -1.44 2.28 -7.12
N THR A 429 -1.34 1.19 -6.34
CA THR A 429 -0.28 0.18 -6.51
C THR A 429 -0.83 -1.17 -6.09
N LEU A 430 -0.71 -2.14 -6.98
CA LEU A 430 -0.88 -3.58 -6.73
C LEU A 430 0.39 -4.28 -7.27
N GLU A 431 0.37 -5.60 -7.35
CA GLU A 431 1.52 -6.42 -7.78
C GLU A 431 2.12 -5.97 -9.13
N THR A 432 1.31 -5.98 -10.19
CA THR A 432 1.70 -5.62 -11.57
C THR A 432 1.00 -4.36 -12.09
N VAL A 433 0.42 -3.56 -11.18
CA VAL A 433 -0.39 -2.37 -11.51
C VAL A 433 0.10 -1.18 -10.72
N SER A 434 0.28 -0.04 -11.38
CA SER A 434 0.57 1.24 -10.73
C SER A 434 -0.12 2.38 -11.44
N ALA A 435 -0.65 3.34 -10.69
CA ALA A 435 -1.39 4.46 -11.23
C ALA A 435 -1.16 5.75 -10.42
N LEU A 436 -1.27 6.89 -11.11
CA LEU A 436 -1.23 8.22 -10.54
C LEU A 436 -2.14 9.15 -11.36
N SER A 437 -3.17 9.69 -10.73
CA SER A 437 -4.11 10.60 -11.41
C SER A 437 -4.49 11.76 -10.50
N GLY A 438 -4.58 12.96 -11.07
CA GLY A 438 -4.90 14.17 -10.31
C GLY A 438 -4.67 15.46 -11.09
N TYR A 439 -4.25 16.48 -10.36
CA TYR A 439 -4.14 17.86 -10.81
C TYR A 439 -2.74 18.39 -10.57
N VAL A 440 -2.31 19.35 -11.38
CA VAL A 440 -1.07 20.10 -11.15
C VAL A 440 -1.19 21.51 -11.73
N GLN A 441 -0.68 22.48 -10.98
CA GLN A 441 -0.33 23.79 -11.54
C GLN A 441 1.15 23.77 -11.89
N SER A 442 1.49 23.94 -13.16
CA SER A 442 2.90 23.91 -13.59
C SER A 442 3.66 25.17 -13.18
N VAL A 443 4.99 25.14 -13.31
CA VAL A 443 5.85 26.31 -13.09
C VAL A 443 5.46 27.49 -13.99
N GLY A 444 5.08 27.21 -15.25
CA GLY A 444 4.56 28.21 -16.18
C GLY A 444 3.17 28.75 -15.85
N GLY A 445 2.51 28.24 -14.80
CA GLY A 445 1.21 28.70 -14.32
C GLY A 445 0.01 27.97 -14.93
N GLU A 446 0.21 27.20 -16.00
CA GLU A 446 -0.85 26.40 -16.64
C GLU A 446 -1.32 25.27 -15.72
N ARG A 447 -2.65 25.07 -15.67
CA ARG A 447 -3.26 24.02 -14.85
C ARG A 447 -3.57 22.79 -15.70
N PHE A 448 -3.23 21.61 -15.19
CA PHE A 448 -3.46 20.35 -15.87
C PHE A 448 -4.24 19.36 -15.00
N VAL A 449 -5.08 18.57 -15.67
CA VAL A 449 -5.55 17.26 -15.19
C VAL A 449 -4.73 16.19 -15.89
N PHE A 450 -4.27 15.19 -15.14
CA PHE A 450 -3.57 14.05 -15.70
C PHE A 450 -4.05 12.73 -15.11
N SER A 451 -3.93 11.67 -15.91
CA SER A 451 -4.09 10.29 -15.48
C SER A 451 -3.01 9.44 -16.13
N ILE A 452 -2.26 8.70 -15.32
CA ILE A 452 -1.22 7.77 -15.74
C ILE A 452 -1.54 6.42 -15.13
N MET A 453 -1.73 5.40 -15.96
CA MET A 453 -2.01 4.02 -15.57
C MET A 453 -1.02 3.10 -16.26
N VAL A 454 -0.37 2.23 -15.48
CA VAL A 454 0.61 1.25 -15.94
C VAL A 454 0.20 -0.11 -15.42
N ASN A 455 -0.01 -1.07 -16.32
CA ASN A 455 -0.44 -2.43 -16.02
C ASN A 455 0.53 -3.43 -16.64
N ASP A 456 0.50 -4.66 -16.14
CA ASP A 456 1.17 -5.81 -16.73
C ASP A 456 2.69 -5.62 -16.88
N PHE A 457 3.30 -4.78 -16.02
CA PHE A 457 4.74 -4.65 -15.99
C PHE A 457 5.37 -5.89 -15.33
N SER A 458 6.50 -6.33 -15.87
CA SER A 458 7.30 -7.41 -15.27
C SER A 458 8.06 -6.89 -14.05
N GLY A 459 8.11 -7.69 -12.98
CA GLY A 459 8.84 -7.33 -11.76
C GLY A 459 8.01 -6.44 -10.83
N ARG A 460 8.67 -5.53 -10.11
CA ARG A 460 8.06 -4.80 -8.97
C ARG A 460 7.65 -3.38 -9.31
N ALA A 461 6.63 -2.89 -8.62
CA ALA A 461 6.20 -1.49 -8.73
C ALA A 461 7.33 -0.48 -8.50
N GLY A 462 8.33 -0.80 -7.67
CA GLY A 462 9.49 0.06 -7.41
C GLY A 462 10.36 0.37 -8.65
N THR A 463 10.28 -0.41 -9.72
CA THR A 463 10.98 -0.12 -11.00
C THR A 463 10.15 0.76 -11.94
N VAL A 464 8.86 0.93 -11.65
CA VAL A 464 7.87 1.62 -12.50
C VAL A 464 7.42 2.95 -11.87
N VAL A 465 7.23 2.98 -10.55
CA VAL A 465 6.80 4.16 -9.79
C VAL A 465 7.72 5.38 -10.03
N PRO A 466 9.06 5.26 -10.06
CA PRO A 466 9.93 6.40 -10.39
C PRO A 466 9.67 6.98 -11.78
N ASN A 467 9.33 6.14 -12.77
CA ASN A 467 9.00 6.60 -14.12
C ASN A 467 7.63 7.29 -14.18
N ILE A 468 6.66 6.82 -13.37
CA ILE A 468 5.38 7.52 -13.18
C ILE A 468 5.60 8.88 -12.50
N ASP A 469 6.50 8.95 -11.51
CA ASP A 469 6.90 10.21 -10.86
C ASP A 469 7.61 11.14 -11.85
N ALA A 470 8.48 10.61 -12.72
CA ALA A 470 9.10 11.39 -13.78
C ALA A 470 8.06 11.99 -14.73
N LEU A 471 7.05 11.23 -15.14
CA LEU A 471 5.94 11.75 -15.95
C LEU A 471 5.16 12.85 -15.22
N GLY A 472 4.80 12.66 -13.94
CA GLY A 472 4.12 13.68 -13.15
C GLY A 472 4.94 14.96 -12.95
N ALA A 473 6.26 14.83 -12.74
CA ALA A 473 7.18 15.95 -12.63
C ALA A 473 7.39 16.68 -13.95
N ALA A 474 7.40 15.96 -15.07
CA ALA A 474 7.44 16.56 -16.40
C ALA A 474 6.25 17.52 -16.60
N VAL A 475 5.03 17.09 -16.21
CA VAL A 475 3.83 17.96 -16.28
C VAL A 475 3.99 19.17 -15.35
N ALA A 476 4.48 18.98 -14.12
CA ALA A 476 4.69 20.07 -13.16
C ALA A 476 5.74 21.10 -13.63
N ALA A 477 6.78 20.66 -14.34
CA ALA A 477 7.87 21.50 -14.81
C ALA A 477 7.60 22.21 -16.15
N SER A 478 6.42 22.01 -16.75
CA SER A 478 6.04 22.75 -17.96
C SER A 478 6.13 24.27 -17.74
N GLY A 479 6.84 24.97 -18.63
CA GLY A 479 7.15 26.40 -18.53
C GLY A 479 8.31 26.78 -17.59
N SER A 480 9.07 25.81 -17.05
CA SER A 480 10.30 26.10 -16.30
C SER A 480 11.50 26.38 -17.23
N THR A 481 12.53 27.08 -16.73
CA THR A 481 13.74 27.41 -17.51
C THR A 481 14.53 26.20 -18.01
N GLY A 482 14.43 25.05 -17.33
CA GLY A 482 15.01 23.77 -17.78
C GLY A 482 14.01 22.86 -18.50
N GLY A 483 12.72 23.21 -18.48
CA GLY A 483 11.63 22.46 -19.07
C GLY A 483 11.39 21.06 -18.47
N PRO A 484 10.43 20.31 -19.04
CA PRO A 484 10.07 18.97 -18.58
C PRO A 484 11.23 17.97 -18.57
N SER A 485 12.15 18.05 -19.53
CA SER A 485 13.29 17.12 -19.63
C SER A 485 14.27 17.25 -18.45
N ALA A 486 14.54 18.47 -17.97
CA ALA A 486 15.41 18.68 -16.83
C ALA A 486 14.78 18.13 -15.53
N ALA A 487 13.45 18.26 -15.38
CA ALA A 487 12.74 17.73 -14.22
C ALA A 487 12.75 16.19 -14.17
N VAL A 488 12.59 15.53 -15.30
CA VAL A 488 12.78 14.08 -15.43
C VAL A 488 14.21 13.69 -15.04
N ALA A 489 15.21 14.41 -15.54
CA ALA A 489 16.62 14.16 -15.21
C ALA A 489 16.93 14.38 -13.72
N ALA A 490 16.21 15.27 -13.02
CA ALA A 490 16.39 15.52 -11.59
C ALA A 490 15.82 14.39 -10.71
N LEU A 491 14.75 13.72 -11.15
CA LEU A 491 14.15 12.57 -10.46
C LEU A 491 14.78 11.23 -10.85
N THR A 492 15.42 11.17 -12.01
CA THR A 492 16.24 10.04 -12.38
C THR A 492 17.55 10.17 -11.62
N PRO A 493 17.92 9.23 -10.72
CA PRO A 493 19.23 9.26 -10.12
C PRO A 493 20.25 9.20 -11.24
N ALA A 494 20.97 10.30 -11.51
CA ALA A 494 22.16 10.21 -12.32
C ALA A 494 23.06 9.18 -11.63
N SER A 495 23.44 8.11 -12.33
CA SER A 495 24.40 7.12 -11.84
C SER A 495 25.79 7.76 -11.81
N VAL A 496 25.97 8.77 -10.97
CA VAL A 496 27.27 9.34 -10.67
C VAL A 496 27.96 8.33 -9.78
N VAL A 497 28.76 7.50 -10.40
CA VAL A 497 29.64 6.54 -9.72
C VAL A 497 30.78 7.36 -9.14
N GLY A 498 30.76 7.56 -7.82
CA GLY A 498 31.85 8.22 -7.11
C GLY A 498 33.11 7.33 -7.06
N PRO A 499 34.29 7.90 -6.77
CA PRO A 499 35.51 7.14 -6.56
C PRO A 499 35.34 6.02 -5.53
N PHE A 500 35.90 4.85 -5.78
CA PHE A 500 35.74 3.67 -4.91
C PHE A 500 36.18 3.92 -3.46
N GLU A 501 37.28 4.65 -3.26
CA GLU A 501 37.76 5.03 -1.91
C GLU A 501 36.78 5.92 -1.15
N GLU A 502 36.02 6.77 -1.86
CA GLU A 502 34.98 7.59 -1.25
C GLU A 502 33.78 6.74 -0.84
N LEU A 503 33.36 5.79 -1.69
CA LEU A 503 32.34 4.80 -1.36
C LEU A 503 32.72 4.03 -0.10
N LYS A 504 33.96 3.55 0.01
CA LYS A 504 34.46 2.79 1.17
C LYS A 504 34.39 3.60 2.47
N LYS A 505 34.83 4.87 2.45
CA LYS A 505 34.75 5.78 3.61
C LYS A 505 33.30 6.08 4.02
N ARG A 506 32.44 6.34 3.04
CA ARG A 506 31.01 6.56 3.28
C ARG A 506 30.34 5.30 3.82
N LEU A 507 30.70 4.12 3.30
CA LEU A 507 30.24 2.82 3.81
C LEU A 507 30.59 2.66 5.28
N GLN A 508 31.86 2.82 5.65
CA GLN A 508 32.31 2.78 7.05
C GLN A 508 31.50 3.71 7.95
N THR A 509 31.25 4.93 7.49
CA THR A 509 30.50 5.95 8.24
C THR A 509 29.05 5.51 8.47
N TYR A 510 28.33 5.14 7.41
CA TYR A 510 26.91 4.85 7.49
C TYR A 510 26.63 3.48 8.11
N VAL A 511 27.47 2.46 7.87
CA VAL A 511 27.40 1.18 8.59
C VAL A 511 27.65 1.38 10.07
N GLY A 512 28.63 2.22 10.45
CA GLY A 512 28.87 2.57 11.85
C GLY A 512 27.70 3.32 12.50
N LEU A 513 26.95 4.14 11.75
CA LEU A 513 25.71 4.75 12.23
C LEU A 513 24.56 3.73 12.33
N ALA A 514 24.45 2.82 11.36
CA ALA A 514 23.46 1.75 11.33
C ALA A 514 23.59 0.84 12.55
N GLN A 515 24.81 0.38 12.85
CA GLN A 515 25.12 -0.48 13.99
C GLN A 515 24.76 0.15 15.35
N LYS A 516 24.72 1.49 15.43
CA LYS A 516 24.28 2.19 16.64
C LYS A 516 22.75 2.20 16.78
N GLY A 517 22.01 2.14 15.68
CA GLY A 517 20.54 2.06 15.67
C GLY A 517 19.83 3.26 16.33
N GLU A 518 20.47 4.43 16.39
CA GLU A 518 19.94 5.54 17.20
C GLU A 518 18.97 6.43 16.41
N LYS A 519 17.74 6.59 16.91
CA LYS A 519 16.72 7.48 16.32
C LYS A 519 17.17 8.92 16.07
N ARG A 520 18.11 9.45 16.87
CA ARG A 520 18.63 10.82 16.68
C ARG A 520 19.32 11.00 15.33
N ASN A 521 19.79 9.92 14.70
CA ASN A 521 20.46 9.95 13.41
C ASN A 521 19.48 10.07 12.24
N VAL A 522 18.18 9.80 12.44
CA VAL A 522 17.17 9.75 11.37
C VAL A 522 17.10 11.03 10.55
N ALA A 523 17.11 12.21 11.20
CA ALA A 523 17.04 13.49 10.48
C ALA A 523 18.27 13.73 9.60
N LEU A 524 19.47 13.39 10.11
CA LEU A 524 20.73 13.48 9.38
C LEU A 524 20.76 12.50 8.21
N LEU A 525 20.49 11.22 8.46
CA LEU A 525 20.50 10.15 7.45
C LEU A 525 19.49 10.43 6.34
N ARG A 526 18.31 10.94 6.68
CA ARG A 526 17.31 11.36 5.69
C ARG A 526 17.81 12.50 4.82
N THR A 527 18.47 13.49 5.41
CA THR A 527 19.07 14.60 4.66
C THR A 527 20.19 14.12 3.75
N ALA A 528 21.06 13.24 4.26
CA ALA A 528 22.14 12.64 3.49
C ALA A 528 21.61 11.82 2.29
N TRP A 529 20.63 10.95 2.54
CA TRP A 529 19.99 10.13 1.51
C TRP A 529 19.36 10.98 0.39
N ARG A 530 18.73 12.11 0.76
CA ARG A 530 18.13 13.06 -0.20
C ARG A 530 19.17 13.68 -1.12
N SER A 531 20.33 14.05 -0.60
CA SER A 531 21.40 14.70 -1.37
C SER A 531 22.27 13.73 -2.16
N GLU A 532 22.21 12.43 -1.83
CA GLU A 532 23.09 11.42 -2.41
C GLU A 532 22.64 10.99 -3.81
N LYS A 533 23.59 10.89 -4.74
CA LYS A 533 23.37 10.48 -6.13
C LYS A 533 24.00 9.14 -6.45
N ASP A 534 25.02 8.71 -5.72
CA ASP A 534 25.63 7.38 -5.93
C ASP A 534 24.70 6.29 -5.38
N PRO A 535 24.15 5.41 -6.24
CA PRO A 535 23.20 4.37 -5.82
C PRO A 535 23.77 3.41 -4.76
N ALA A 536 25.08 3.16 -4.76
CA ALA A 536 25.72 2.31 -3.76
C ALA A 536 25.70 2.98 -2.38
N VAL A 537 26.01 4.27 -2.33
CA VAL A 537 25.96 5.02 -1.08
C VAL A 537 24.52 5.21 -0.61
N ARG A 538 23.57 5.48 -1.52
CA ARG A 538 22.13 5.58 -1.19
C ARG A 538 21.62 4.31 -0.52
N ALA A 539 22.00 3.14 -1.03
CA ALA A 539 21.61 1.85 -0.46
C ALA A 539 22.10 1.72 1.00
N ILE A 540 23.35 2.11 1.28
CA ILE A 540 23.94 2.04 2.62
C ILE A 540 23.28 3.05 3.56
N ILE A 541 23.02 4.28 3.11
CA ILE A 541 22.31 5.27 3.93
C ILE A 541 20.88 4.80 4.23
N ALA A 542 20.21 4.20 3.24
CA ALA A 542 18.86 3.68 3.40
C ALA A 542 18.81 2.53 4.41
N ASP A 543 19.79 1.63 4.39
CA ASP A 543 19.97 0.60 5.42
C ASP A 543 20.20 1.21 6.80
N ALA A 544 21.09 2.21 6.91
CA ALA A 544 21.32 2.91 8.17
C ALA A 544 20.06 3.62 8.69
N LEU A 545 19.25 4.19 7.79
CA LEU A 545 17.98 4.84 8.13
C LEU A 545 16.97 3.82 8.64
N TYR A 546 16.86 2.66 7.99
CA TYR A 546 16.02 1.55 8.44
C TYR A 546 16.48 1.04 9.80
N GLN A 547 17.76 0.75 10.00
CA GLN A 547 18.27 0.28 11.29
C GLN A 547 18.12 1.32 12.42
N SER A 548 18.12 2.62 12.09
CA SER A 548 17.90 3.69 13.08
C SER A 548 16.44 3.85 13.52
N ASP A 549 15.47 3.52 12.67
CA ASP A 549 14.05 3.45 13.04
C ASP A 549 13.26 2.49 12.14
N PRO A 550 13.32 1.17 12.40
CA PRO A 550 12.69 0.17 11.54
C PRO A 550 11.16 0.15 11.66
N ARG A 551 10.62 0.92 12.62
CA ARG A 551 9.18 1.11 12.83
C ARG A 551 8.60 2.21 11.94
N GLU A 552 9.44 3.10 11.41
CA GLU A 552 8.98 4.17 10.53
C GLU A 552 8.80 3.61 9.11
N GLY A 553 7.56 3.55 8.63
CA GLY A 553 7.25 3.06 7.27
C GLY A 553 7.99 3.82 6.16
N ALA A 554 8.38 5.08 6.41
CA ALA A 554 9.22 5.85 5.50
C ALA A 554 10.62 5.23 5.33
N SER A 555 11.23 4.80 6.44
CA SER A 555 12.55 4.16 6.45
C SER A 555 12.51 2.81 5.74
N VAL A 556 11.43 2.03 5.95
CA VAL A 556 11.17 0.78 5.21
C VAL A 556 11.08 1.05 3.71
N ARG A 557 10.29 2.06 3.30
CA ARG A 557 10.14 2.39 1.88
C ARG A 557 11.45 2.85 1.26
N VAL A 558 12.19 3.73 1.95
CA VAL A 558 13.51 4.21 1.51
C VAL A 558 14.49 3.04 1.32
N LEU A 559 14.51 2.06 2.23
CA LEU A 559 15.29 0.84 2.09
C LEU A 559 14.86 0.05 0.86
N LEU A 560 13.58 -0.24 0.69
CA LEU A 560 13.07 -1.04 -0.45
C LEU A 560 13.27 -0.36 -1.81
N ASP A 561 13.24 0.98 -1.85
CA ASP A 561 13.50 1.78 -3.05
C ASP A 561 14.98 1.88 -3.39
N SER A 562 15.84 1.93 -2.37
CA SER A 562 17.29 2.07 -2.54
C SER A 562 18.03 0.73 -2.52
N ALA A 563 17.34 -0.36 -2.21
CA ALA A 563 17.89 -1.70 -2.18
C ALA A 563 18.44 -2.06 -3.56
N LEU A 564 19.77 -2.03 -3.65
CA LEU A 564 20.64 -2.61 -4.67
C LEU A 564 19.97 -2.89 -6.03
N ALA A 565 19.87 -1.82 -6.83
CA ALA A 565 19.10 -1.82 -8.08
C ALA A 565 19.80 -2.52 -9.26
N SER A 566 21.07 -2.93 -9.12
CA SER A 566 21.81 -3.62 -10.18
C SER A 566 22.98 -4.45 -9.64
N GLU A 567 23.48 -5.36 -10.47
CA GLU A 567 24.66 -6.18 -10.21
C GLU A 567 25.91 -5.34 -9.97
N ASP A 568 26.08 -4.22 -10.69
CA ASP A 568 27.20 -3.29 -10.48
C ASP A 568 27.17 -2.66 -9.08
N VAL A 569 26.00 -2.16 -8.66
CA VAL A 569 25.85 -1.54 -7.34
C VAL A 569 26.12 -2.58 -6.25
N TYR A 570 25.58 -3.80 -6.41
CA TYR A 570 25.86 -4.91 -5.52
C TYR A 570 27.36 -5.24 -5.45
N GLY A 571 28.02 -5.42 -6.59
CA GLY A 571 29.45 -5.74 -6.68
C GLY A 571 30.33 -4.66 -6.04
N ARG A 572 29.99 -3.38 -6.23
CA ARG A 572 30.70 -2.25 -5.59
C ARG A 572 30.58 -2.27 -4.08
N ILE A 573 29.38 -2.46 -3.53
CA ILE A 573 29.18 -2.56 -2.07
C ILE A 573 29.87 -3.81 -1.55
N LYS A 574 29.73 -4.97 -2.20
CA LYS A 574 30.37 -6.22 -1.81
C LYS A 574 31.89 -6.08 -1.72
N LYS A 575 32.52 -5.50 -2.74
CA LYS A 575 33.96 -5.22 -2.73
C LYS A 575 34.35 -4.26 -1.60
N ALA A 576 33.60 -3.17 -1.44
CA ALA A 576 33.87 -2.18 -0.39
C ALA A 576 33.71 -2.78 1.03
N SER A 577 32.69 -3.61 1.26
CA SER A 577 32.47 -4.36 2.51
C SER A 577 33.61 -5.31 2.79
N LEU A 578 34.05 -6.09 1.80
CA LEU A 578 35.16 -7.04 1.94
C LEU A 578 36.46 -6.32 2.34
N GLU A 579 36.81 -5.23 1.65
CA GLU A 579 38.02 -4.46 1.96
C GLU A 579 37.93 -3.66 3.27
N ALA A 580 36.72 -3.35 3.72
CA ALA A 580 36.49 -2.63 4.98
C ALA A 580 36.24 -3.55 6.18
N GLY A 581 36.14 -4.88 5.96
CA GLY A 581 35.93 -5.87 7.01
C GLY A 581 34.50 -5.90 7.58
N PHE A 582 33.49 -5.54 6.80
CA PHE A 582 32.08 -5.61 7.20
C PHE A 582 31.34 -6.75 6.50
N ASP A 583 30.31 -7.26 7.16
CA ASP A 583 29.25 -8.00 6.48
C ASP A 583 28.57 -7.10 5.44
N LEU A 584 27.88 -7.73 4.48
CA LEU A 584 27.21 -6.98 3.43
C LEU A 584 26.02 -6.19 4.02
N PRO A 585 26.04 -4.85 4.01
CA PRO A 585 24.90 -4.05 4.48
C PRO A 585 23.70 -4.26 3.56
N VAL A 586 22.51 -3.78 3.96
CA VAL A 586 21.22 -3.93 3.26
C VAL A 586 20.63 -5.34 3.34
N LEU A 587 21.42 -6.39 3.09
CA LEU A 587 20.94 -7.77 3.00
C LEU A 587 20.24 -8.25 4.29
N PRO A 588 20.84 -8.13 5.49
CA PRO A 588 20.19 -8.55 6.72
C PRO A 588 18.83 -7.86 6.94
N SER A 589 18.75 -6.55 6.69
CA SER A 589 17.53 -5.76 6.81
C SER A 589 16.44 -6.21 5.83
N LEU A 590 16.82 -6.61 4.60
CA LEU A 590 15.87 -7.15 3.62
C LEU A 590 15.35 -8.53 4.04
N VAL A 591 16.21 -9.40 4.57
CA VAL A 591 15.80 -10.72 5.09
C VAL A 591 14.83 -10.55 6.25
N GLU A 592 15.14 -9.65 7.17
CA GLU A 592 14.28 -9.33 8.31
C GLU A 592 12.90 -8.84 7.87
N LEU A 593 12.85 -7.90 6.90
CA LEU A 593 11.59 -7.42 6.34
C LEU A 593 10.82 -8.54 5.62
N ALA A 594 11.51 -9.38 4.85
CA ALA A 594 10.90 -10.49 4.13
C ALA A 594 10.27 -11.50 5.09
N ALA A 595 11.01 -11.92 6.12
CA ALA A 595 10.54 -12.84 7.16
C ALA A 595 9.41 -12.23 8.00
N ALA A 596 9.34 -10.90 8.11
CA ALA A 596 8.24 -10.19 8.75
C ALA A 596 6.98 -10.02 7.85
N GLY A 597 6.94 -10.66 6.68
CA GLY A 597 5.79 -10.59 5.77
C GLY A 597 5.80 -9.39 4.82
N ASN A 598 6.98 -8.90 4.43
CA ASN A 598 7.09 -7.89 3.39
C ASN A 598 7.39 -8.54 2.02
N VAL A 599 6.38 -8.60 1.16
CA VAL A 599 6.48 -9.18 -0.20
C VAL A 599 7.55 -8.49 -1.05
N ASP A 600 7.63 -7.15 -0.99
CA ASP A 600 8.63 -6.38 -1.74
C ASP A 600 10.05 -6.76 -1.32
N ALA A 601 10.28 -6.95 -0.01
CA ALA A 601 11.57 -7.37 0.54
C ALA A 601 11.92 -8.82 0.14
N ALA A 602 10.98 -9.75 0.26
CA ALA A 602 11.16 -11.14 -0.17
C ALA A 602 11.54 -11.20 -1.65
N ALA A 603 10.83 -10.42 -2.46
CA ALA A 603 11.16 -10.31 -3.87
C ALA A 603 12.56 -9.68 -4.06
N ARG A 604 12.96 -8.64 -3.32
CA ARG A 604 14.33 -8.05 -3.40
C ARG A 604 15.42 -9.10 -3.16
N LEU A 605 15.23 -10.04 -2.24
CA LEU A 605 16.18 -11.12 -2.01
C LEU A 605 16.43 -11.98 -3.26
N PHE A 606 15.43 -12.14 -4.13
CA PHE A 606 15.57 -12.89 -5.37
C PHE A 606 16.54 -12.25 -6.35
N ASP A 607 16.70 -10.93 -6.32
CA ASP A 607 17.67 -10.25 -7.17
C ASP A 607 19.11 -10.68 -6.78
N PHE A 608 19.36 -10.93 -5.51
CA PHE A 608 20.67 -11.38 -5.00
C PHE A 608 21.00 -12.81 -5.41
N VAL A 609 20.00 -13.70 -5.45
CA VAL A 609 20.18 -15.06 -6.01
C VAL A 609 20.73 -14.99 -7.44
N LYS A 610 20.35 -13.96 -8.21
CA LYS A 610 20.86 -13.75 -9.56
C LYS A 610 22.28 -13.23 -9.58
N PHE A 611 22.61 -12.28 -8.70
CA PHE A 611 23.92 -11.61 -8.68
C PHE A 611 25.04 -12.49 -8.12
N ASP A 612 24.72 -13.43 -7.24
CA ASP A 612 25.73 -14.07 -6.38
C ASP A 612 26.13 -15.49 -6.81
N ARG A 613 25.81 -15.87 -8.06
CA ARG A 613 25.96 -17.24 -8.60
C ARG A 613 27.38 -17.81 -8.51
N ALA A 614 28.39 -16.96 -8.48
CA ALA A 614 29.80 -17.36 -8.48
C ALA A 614 30.43 -17.45 -7.08
N ASP A 615 29.74 -16.98 -6.03
CA ASP A 615 30.24 -17.02 -4.65
C ASP A 615 29.45 -18.05 -3.84
N GLU A 616 30.08 -19.21 -3.59
CA GLU A 616 29.44 -20.32 -2.89
C GLU A 616 29.04 -19.97 -1.45
N ARG A 617 29.85 -19.17 -0.75
CA ARG A 617 29.59 -18.82 0.65
C ARG A 617 28.36 -17.93 0.78
N SER A 618 28.32 -16.90 -0.05
CA SER A 618 27.24 -15.91 -0.03
C SER A 618 25.94 -16.50 -0.62
N SER A 619 26.04 -17.36 -1.65
CA SER A 619 24.92 -18.17 -2.16
C SER A 619 24.34 -19.14 -1.13
N ALA A 620 25.18 -19.82 -0.35
CA ALA A 620 24.73 -20.73 0.70
C ALA A 620 23.99 -19.98 1.82
N TRP A 621 24.48 -18.81 2.20
CA TRP A 621 23.81 -17.95 3.18
C TRP A 621 22.44 -17.49 2.69
N LEU A 622 22.33 -17.01 1.45
CA LEU A 622 21.05 -16.59 0.85
C LEU A 622 20.04 -17.75 0.80
N ALA A 623 20.48 -18.95 0.42
CA ALA A 623 19.63 -20.14 0.42
C ALA A 623 19.04 -20.42 1.81
N GLU A 624 19.85 -20.36 2.87
CA GLU A 624 19.38 -20.50 4.24
C GLU A 624 18.36 -19.41 4.61
N GLN A 625 18.60 -18.16 4.24
CA GLN A 625 17.67 -17.07 4.54
C GLN A 625 16.36 -17.20 3.77
N LEU A 626 16.37 -17.70 2.53
CA LEU A 626 15.13 -18.01 1.80
C LEU A 626 14.31 -19.11 2.48
N ALA A 627 14.96 -20.12 3.06
CA ALA A 627 14.27 -21.13 3.87
C ALA A 627 13.65 -20.54 5.14
N VAL A 628 14.32 -19.57 5.78
CA VAL A 628 13.74 -18.81 6.90
C VAL A 628 12.48 -18.08 6.45
N VAL A 629 12.54 -17.35 5.33
CA VAL A 629 11.36 -16.63 4.80
C VAL A 629 10.24 -17.60 4.42
N ALA A 630 10.56 -18.78 3.88
CA ALA A 630 9.57 -19.82 3.57
C ALA A 630 8.85 -20.37 4.81
N THR A 631 9.49 -20.29 5.97
CA THR A 631 8.90 -20.72 7.25
C THR A 631 8.12 -19.58 7.91
N ASP A 632 8.69 -18.38 7.96
CA ASP A 632 8.14 -17.26 8.72
C ASP A 632 7.08 -16.46 7.94
N ALA A 633 7.23 -16.36 6.61
CA ALA A 633 6.35 -15.60 5.72
C ALA A 633 6.03 -16.37 4.42
N PRO A 634 5.45 -17.59 4.53
CA PRO A 634 5.24 -18.47 3.37
C PRO A 634 4.30 -17.88 2.31
N GLN A 635 3.25 -17.16 2.72
CA GLN A 635 2.30 -16.54 1.80
C GLN A 635 2.99 -15.44 0.99
N GLU A 636 3.79 -14.59 1.63
CA GLU A 636 4.51 -13.51 0.98
C GLU A 636 5.62 -14.01 0.07
N LEU A 637 6.30 -15.11 0.45
CA LEU A 637 7.25 -15.76 -0.44
C LEU A 637 6.57 -16.32 -1.69
N LEU A 638 5.40 -16.95 -1.55
CA LEU A 638 4.62 -17.45 -2.69
C LEU A 638 4.23 -16.32 -3.63
N LEU A 639 3.70 -15.22 -3.08
CA LEU A 639 3.33 -14.04 -3.85
C LEU A 639 4.56 -13.47 -4.59
N ALA A 640 5.68 -13.29 -3.89
CA ALA A 640 6.92 -12.82 -4.50
C ALA A 640 7.40 -13.75 -5.64
N LEU A 641 7.31 -15.07 -5.47
CA LEU A 641 7.68 -16.05 -6.49
C LEU A 641 6.79 -15.98 -7.73
N LYS A 642 5.48 -15.76 -7.54
CA LYS A 642 4.52 -15.57 -8.63
C LYS A 642 4.87 -14.33 -9.45
N SER A 643 5.17 -13.21 -8.77
CA SER A 643 5.57 -11.94 -9.42
C SER A 643 6.94 -12.00 -10.07
N ALA A 644 7.80 -12.96 -9.70
CA ALA A 644 9.15 -13.05 -10.22
C ALA A 644 9.12 -13.36 -11.74
N PRO A 645 10.02 -12.76 -12.55
CA PRO A 645 10.13 -13.07 -13.97
C PRO A 645 10.37 -14.56 -14.21
N GLU A 646 9.69 -15.14 -15.19
CA GLU A 646 9.73 -16.58 -15.46
C GLU A 646 11.17 -17.11 -15.68
N ALA A 647 12.00 -16.33 -16.38
CA ALA A 647 13.41 -16.65 -16.62
C ALA A 647 14.26 -16.76 -15.34
N ASP A 648 13.84 -16.11 -14.24
CA ASP A 648 14.57 -16.10 -12.98
C ASP A 648 14.06 -17.15 -11.98
N ARG A 649 12.81 -17.61 -12.13
CA ARG A 649 12.14 -18.48 -11.14
C ARG A 649 12.90 -19.77 -10.87
N GLY A 650 13.45 -20.42 -11.90
CA GLY A 650 14.18 -21.67 -11.73
C GLY A 650 15.34 -21.55 -10.76
N LEU A 651 16.13 -20.48 -10.87
CA LEU A 651 17.28 -20.21 -10.00
C LEU A 651 16.87 -19.90 -8.56
N ILE A 652 15.78 -19.16 -8.40
CA ILE A 652 15.23 -18.83 -7.09
C ILE A 652 14.74 -20.11 -6.40
N ILE A 653 14.02 -20.97 -7.14
CA ILE A 653 13.55 -22.27 -6.66
C ILE A 653 14.73 -23.15 -6.27
N ASP A 654 15.80 -23.22 -7.08
CA ASP A 654 17.00 -24.02 -6.76
C ASP A 654 17.66 -23.55 -5.45
N SER A 655 17.77 -22.24 -5.24
CA SER A 655 18.31 -21.65 -4.01
C SER A 655 17.42 -21.96 -2.81
N LEU A 656 16.09 -21.80 -2.96
CA LEU A 656 15.12 -22.14 -1.92
C LEU A 656 15.17 -23.62 -1.53
N VAL A 657 15.19 -24.53 -2.50
CA VAL A 657 15.30 -25.98 -2.27
C VAL A 657 16.57 -26.32 -1.51
N ARG A 658 17.72 -25.75 -1.91
CA ARG A 658 18.99 -25.94 -1.22
C ARG A 658 18.89 -25.53 0.25
N GLY A 659 18.25 -24.38 0.53
CA GLY A 659 18.00 -23.89 1.88
C GLY A 659 17.10 -24.82 2.70
N MET A 660 15.96 -25.22 2.13
CA MET A 660 14.97 -26.08 2.81
C MET A 660 15.54 -27.47 3.15
N VAL A 661 16.31 -28.06 2.24
CA VAL A 661 16.97 -29.36 2.49
C VAL A 661 18.01 -29.23 3.58
N LYS A 662 18.85 -28.19 3.53
CA LYS A 662 19.87 -27.93 4.56
C LYS A 662 19.27 -27.68 5.95
N ALA A 663 18.14 -26.98 6.01
CA ALA A 663 17.43 -26.70 7.25
C ALA A 663 16.73 -27.93 7.86
N GLY A 664 16.63 -29.05 7.13
CA GLY A 664 15.87 -30.22 7.57
C GLY A 664 14.36 -29.93 7.67
N GLN A 665 13.84 -28.97 6.91
CA GLN A 665 12.43 -28.52 6.94
C GLN A 665 11.69 -28.86 5.63
N PRO A 666 11.64 -30.13 5.20
CA PRO A 666 10.93 -30.49 3.98
C PRO A 666 9.41 -30.33 4.09
N ASP A 667 8.86 -30.19 5.30
CA ASP A 667 7.43 -29.99 5.59
C ASP A 667 7.13 -28.57 6.13
N ALA A 668 7.95 -27.58 5.74
CA ALA A 668 7.81 -26.19 6.17
C ALA A 668 6.39 -25.64 5.95
N PRO A 669 5.95 -24.62 6.73
CA PRO A 669 4.66 -23.93 6.57
C PRO A 669 4.32 -23.55 5.12
N PHE A 670 5.33 -23.36 4.27
CA PHE A 670 5.20 -23.12 2.84
C PHE A 670 4.30 -24.13 2.11
N TRP A 671 4.37 -25.43 2.40
CA TRP A 671 3.51 -26.43 1.74
C TRP A 671 2.04 -26.29 2.12
N ASN A 672 1.74 -25.84 3.34
CA ASN A 672 0.36 -25.57 3.74
C ASN A 672 -0.22 -24.42 2.94
N VAL A 673 0.58 -23.38 2.71
CA VAL A 673 0.21 -22.24 1.87
C VAL A 673 -0.03 -22.67 0.42
N LEU A 674 0.82 -23.53 -0.15
CA LEU A 674 0.57 -24.09 -1.49
C LEU A 674 -0.80 -24.78 -1.53
N ARG A 675 -1.05 -25.73 -0.62
CA ARG A 675 -2.34 -26.45 -0.56
C ARG A 675 -3.55 -25.54 -0.37
N GLN A 676 -3.45 -24.51 0.47
CA GLN A 676 -4.54 -23.55 0.66
C GLN A 676 -4.87 -22.77 -0.62
N ASN A 677 -3.86 -22.46 -1.44
CA ASN A 677 -4.02 -21.71 -2.67
C ASN A 677 -4.37 -22.60 -3.89
N GLU A 678 -4.44 -23.93 -3.76
CA GLU A 678 -4.99 -24.82 -4.80
C GLU A 678 -6.49 -24.61 -5.01
N GLY A 679 -7.20 -24.13 -3.99
CA GLY A 679 -8.61 -23.74 -4.04
C GLY A 679 -8.83 -22.24 -4.24
N ALA A 680 -7.80 -21.48 -4.63
CA ALA A 680 -7.90 -20.05 -4.81
C ALA A 680 -8.91 -19.67 -5.91
N ALA A 681 -9.58 -18.54 -5.73
CA ALA A 681 -10.53 -18.00 -6.73
C ALA A 681 -9.83 -17.62 -8.05
N ASP A 682 -8.53 -17.31 -8.02
CA ASP A 682 -7.72 -16.96 -9.18
C ASP A 682 -7.14 -18.22 -9.87
N PRO A 683 -7.61 -18.60 -11.09
CA PRO A 683 -7.13 -19.78 -11.80
C PRO A 683 -5.62 -19.73 -12.13
N SER A 684 -5.06 -18.52 -12.28
CA SER A 684 -3.62 -18.35 -12.52
C SER A 684 -2.81 -18.71 -11.28
N MET A 685 -3.31 -18.39 -10.08
CA MET A 685 -2.71 -18.80 -8.81
C MET A 685 -2.76 -20.33 -8.67
N VAL A 686 -3.90 -20.94 -8.92
CA VAL A 686 -4.07 -22.40 -8.83
C VAL A 686 -3.10 -23.12 -9.76
N THR A 687 -2.99 -22.66 -11.01
CA THR A 687 -2.06 -23.25 -12.00
C THR A 687 -0.61 -23.08 -11.56
N PHE A 688 -0.25 -21.88 -11.10
CA PHE A 688 1.09 -21.57 -10.63
C PHE A 688 1.50 -22.45 -9.44
N VAL A 689 0.62 -22.57 -8.44
CA VAL A 689 0.83 -23.37 -7.24
C VAL A 689 1.04 -24.84 -7.57
N LYS A 690 0.22 -25.44 -8.43
CA LYS A 690 0.37 -26.86 -8.83
C LYS A 690 1.70 -27.13 -9.53
N ASN A 691 2.11 -26.24 -10.42
CA ASN A 691 3.39 -26.35 -11.12
C ASN A 691 4.56 -26.17 -10.14
N LEU A 692 4.46 -25.21 -9.23
CA LEU A 692 5.46 -24.95 -8.21
C LEU A 692 5.60 -26.13 -7.24
N GLU A 693 4.49 -26.69 -6.76
CA GLU A 693 4.45 -27.87 -5.89
C GLU A 693 5.18 -29.05 -6.55
N THR A 694 4.80 -29.38 -7.80
CA THR A 694 5.44 -30.44 -8.59
C THR A 694 6.95 -30.22 -8.72
N THR A 695 7.35 -28.99 -9.05
CA THR A 695 8.76 -28.63 -9.25
C THR A 695 9.56 -28.73 -7.95
N LEU A 696 8.99 -28.26 -6.83
CA LEU A 696 9.63 -28.33 -5.52
C LEU A 696 9.81 -29.78 -5.06
N SER A 697 8.77 -30.62 -5.21
CA SER A 697 8.83 -32.02 -4.82
C SER A 697 9.93 -32.77 -5.59
N MET A 698 10.01 -32.56 -6.90
CA MET A 698 11.04 -33.15 -7.77
C MET A 698 12.45 -32.70 -7.33
N LYS A 699 12.68 -31.39 -7.20
CA LYS A 699 13.99 -30.85 -6.86
C LYS A 699 14.45 -31.19 -5.44
N ILE A 700 13.53 -31.25 -4.47
CA ILE A 700 13.85 -31.69 -3.10
C ILE A 700 14.23 -33.17 -3.08
N ALA A 701 13.55 -34.02 -3.85
CA ALA A 701 13.91 -35.43 -3.98
C ALA A 701 15.30 -35.60 -4.60
N GLU A 702 15.60 -34.87 -5.67
CA GLU A 702 16.93 -34.84 -6.30
C GLU A 702 18.02 -34.40 -5.33
N ALA A 703 17.80 -33.31 -4.59
CA ALA A 703 18.75 -32.77 -3.62
C ALA A 703 18.99 -33.69 -2.40
N LYS A 704 18.05 -34.60 -2.09
CA LYS A 704 18.17 -35.59 -1.00
C LYS A 704 18.76 -36.92 -1.47
N ALA A 705 18.86 -37.17 -2.77
CA ALA A 705 19.39 -38.42 -3.28
C ALA A 705 20.89 -38.55 -2.94
N PRO A 706 21.35 -39.68 -2.38
CA PRO A 706 22.76 -39.87 -2.08
C PRO A 706 23.58 -40.02 -3.38
N GLY A 707 24.39 -39.01 -3.73
CA GLY A 707 25.44 -39.15 -4.76
C GLY A 707 25.54 -38.11 -5.88
N ALA A 708 25.33 -36.81 -5.63
CA ALA A 708 25.75 -35.77 -6.60
C ALA A 708 27.25 -35.44 -6.40
N VAL A 709 28.11 -36.06 -7.20
CA VAL A 709 29.55 -35.74 -7.30
C VAL A 709 29.71 -34.34 -7.91
N PRO A 710 30.51 -33.42 -7.34
CA PRO A 710 30.81 -32.15 -8.01
C PRO A 710 31.62 -32.42 -9.28
N PRO A 711 31.40 -31.68 -10.39
CA PRO A 711 32.22 -31.85 -11.58
C PRO A 711 33.70 -31.57 -11.25
N PRO A 712 34.67 -32.30 -11.84
CA PRO A 712 36.08 -32.08 -11.57
C PRO A 712 36.49 -30.68 -12.04
N GLU A 713 37.36 -30.01 -11.27
CA GLU A 713 38.05 -28.81 -11.73
C GLU A 713 38.69 -29.04 -13.11
N PRO A 714 38.60 -28.09 -14.06
CA PRO A 714 39.29 -28.22 -15.33
C PRO A 714 40.80 -28.19 -15.08
N ALA A 715 41.47 -29.30 -15.38
CA ALA A 715 42.91 -29.45 -15.29
C ALA A 715 43.61 -28.36 -16.14
N SER A 716 44.59 -27.67 -15.54
CA SER A 716 45.43 -26.71 -16.26
C SER A 716 46.21 -27.44 -17.37
N ALA A 717 45.96 -27.07 -18.62
CA ALA A 717 46.75 -27.55 -19.75
C ALA A 717 48.15 -26.90 -19.70
N ALA A 718 49.17 -27.72 -19.48
CA ALA A 718 50.57 -27.34 -19.72
C ALA A 718 50.82 -27.12 -21.23
N PRO A 719 51.77 -26.24 -21.62
CA PRO A 719 51.93 -25.80 -22.99
C PRO A 719 52.61 -26.87 -23.86
N GLN A 720 51.96 -27.25 -24.97
CA GLN A 720 52.57 -28.06 -26.01
C GLN A 720 53.49 -27.20 -26.89
N THR A 721 54.78 -27.52 -26.84
CA THR A 721 55.82 -27.09 -27.77
C THR A 721 55.60 -27.72 -29.14
N ALA A 722 55.56 -26.92 -30.21
CA ALA A 722 55.58 -27.40 -31.59
C ALA A 722 57.02 -27.67 -32.07
N PRO A 723 57.27 -28.69 -32.92
CA PRO A 723 58.57 -28.91 -33.54
C PRO A 723 58.69 -28.20 -34.89
N GLY A 724 59.86 -27.56 -35.07
CA GLY A 724 60.61 -27.24 -36.30
C GLY A 724 59.91 -27.08 -37.65
N GLY A 725 60.00 -25.85 -38.17
CA GLY A 725 59.86 -25.45 -39.58
C GLY A 725 60.29 -24.00 -39.75
#